data_AF-A0AA95FKV9-F1
#
_entry.id   AF-A0AA95FKV9-F1
#
_cell.length_a   1.000
_cell.length_b   1.000
_cell.length_c   1.000
_cell.angle_alpha   90.00
_cell.angle_beta   90.00
_cell.angle_gamma   90.00
#
_symmetry.space_group_name_H-M   'P 1'
#
loop_
_entity.id
_entity.type
_entity.pdbx_description
1 polymer ?
#
loop_
_entity_poly.entity_id
_entity_poly.type
_entity_poly.pdbx_seq_one_letter_code
_entity_poly.pdbx_strand_id
1 'polypeptide(L)'
;MKEKQRLSDVSWKKWGPYVSNREWGVVREDYSADGDAWNYTNHDSAEAKAYRWGEEGICGICDDLQKLVFSVGFWNKKDKMIKERFFGLTNGQGNHGEDLKEYFYYLDSTPTHSYMKMLYKYPQNPFPYEDLIRTNAARDKTEPEYELIDTGIFDQNEYFDIFIEYAKESQNDILVKLTVVNKSKKEAPLIILPTVWFRNTWKWGYDDYKPQLTAEEALSIRVVHKDLAIKNMYAKQSLKILFCDNETNNSRLYQSSNKSKYCKDGINDFVMTGNTESVNPQNIGTKASFFIDENFTAEETKIFEFRLTDKDLEQPFKDFDAVFNSRHQEADGFYADIQAEIQSEDEKLVQRQAFAGMLWNKMFYYYNIEQWLKGDPAEMKPPASRGKIRNQDWKHLNNEHIISMPDKWEYPWYATWDLAFHTISFSLIDPEFSKHQLKLFLFEWYMHPNGQLPAYEWDLSDVNPPVHAWAVFRVFKIDEYLQGRADIAFLESAFQKLLLNFTWWVNKKDSNGNNIFEGGFLGLDNIGVFDRNTTLPNGEQLEQADGTSWMAMFALNMMRIALELALYNNVYEEMAMKFFEHFLSIANSLDNMGEENFSLWDEEDEFFYDALSSSDGSHMYLRLRTIVGLIPMFAVEVIDDEMIENLPNFKKRMKWVLENKPELASLVSRWEVKGQDSKHLLSLLRGHRLKRLLHRMLNPDEFLSEYGVRALSKEYEENIYTLKLNDTDYSVKYTPAESDSGLFGGNSNWRGPIWFPINFLIIESLQRFFFYYSPDFLVEYPTGSGNYSNLDEIADALSRRLSKIFLKDENGNRPVNGQYPRFQTDPDFKDYILFYEYFHGDNGRGVGASHQTGWTGLIAKILQPRFSKKEIAESETESPENIESQKDT
;
A
#
# COMPACT_ATOMS: atom_id res chain seq x y z
N MET A 1 0.68 9.02 30.02
CA MET A 1 1.80 9.27 29.09
C MET A 1 1.15 9.72 27.79
N LYS A 2 1.55 10.85 27.20
CA LYS A 2 0.96 11.29 25.91
C LYS A 2 1.40 10.36 24.79
N GLU A 3 0.66 10.29 23.68
CA GLU A 3 0.99 9.39 22.56
C GLU A 3 2.43 9.57 22.04
N LYS A 4 2.87 10.82 21.86
CA LYS A 4 4.26 11.14 21.43
C LYS A 4 5.34 10.55 22.34
N GLN A 5 5.06 10.40 23.64
CA GLN A 5 5.99 9.79 24.60
C GLN A 5 5.98 8.26 24.52
N ARG A 6 4.88 7.63 24.08
CA ARG A 6 4.81 6.18 23.89
C ARG A 6 5.54 5.73 22.63
N LEU A 7 5.62 6.59 21.62
CA LEU A 7 6.29 6.27 20.34
C LEU A 7 7.73 5.75 20.52
N SER A 8 8.46 6.27 21.52
CA SER A 8 9.82 5.82 21.84
C SER A 8 9.91 4.45 22.53
N ASP A 9 8.78 3.93 23.04
CA ASP A 9 8.70 2.62 23.67
C ASP A 9 8.01 1.62 22.74
N VAL A 10 8.84 0.87 22.00
CA VAL A 10 8.41 -0.14 21.03
C VAL A 10 7.47 -1.21 21.62
N SER A 11 7.51 -1.43 22.94
CA SER A 11 6.65 -2.44 23.57
C SER A 11 5.16 -2.09 23.50
N TRP A 12 4.79 -0.82 23.30
CA TRP A 12 3.40 -0.45 23.03
C TRP A 12 2.89 -0.95 21.69
N LYS A 13 3.78 -1.16 20.70
CA LYS A 13 3.44 -1.71 19.39
C LYS A 13 3.38 -3.24 19.39
N LYS A 14 3.56 -3.90 20.54
CA LYS A 14 3.43 -5.36 20.65
C LYS A 14 2.05 -5.87 20.22
N TRP A 15 1.01 -5.10 20.46
CA TRP A 15 -0.36 -5.43 20.06
C TRP A 15 -0.87 -4.40 19.06
N GLY A 16 -1.55 -4.83 18.01
CA GLY A 16 -2.10 -3.93 17.01
C GLY A 16 -3.04 -4.63 16.05
N PRO A 17 -3.53 -3.92 15.02
CA PRO A 17 -4.50 -4.42 14.05
C PRO A 17 -3.85 -5.34 13.00
N TYR A 18 -2.93 -6.20 13.44
CA TYR A 18 -2.03 -6.97 12.57
C TYR A 18 -2.67 -8.24 12.00
N VAL A 19 -3.94 -8.47 12.29
CA VAL A 19 -4.73 -9.57 11.73
C VAL A 19 -5.13 -9.21 10.29
N SER A 20 -5.04 -10.18 9.39
CA SER A 20 -5.47 -10.01 8.00
C SER A 20 -6.98 -9.82 7.90
N ASN A 21 -7.46 -9.11 6.88
CA ASN A 21 -8.87 -9.13 6.53
C ASN A 21 -9.21 -10.35 5.65
N ARG A 22 -8.20 -10.95 4.99
CA ARG A 22 -8.32 -12.16 4.16
C ARG A 22 -7.06 -13.03 4.24
N GLU A 23 -7.21 -14.30 4.57
CA GLU A 23 -6.14 -15.32 4.56
C GLU A 23 -6.47 -16.51 3.63
N TRP A 24 -7.68 -16.55 3.06
CA TRP A 24 -8.01 -17.44 1.95
C TRP A 24 -7.60 -16.82 0.60
N GLY A 25 -7.40 -17.65 -0.43
CA GLY A 25 -7.04 -17.19 -1.77
C GLY A 25 -5.62 -16.62 -1.93
N VAL A 26 -4.75 -16.79 -0.94
CA VAL A 26 -3.36 -16.26 -0.94
C VAL A 26 -2.33 -17.33 -1.29
N VAL A 27 -1.21 -16.90 -1.85
CA VAL A 27 -0.14 -17.79 -2.34
C VAL A 27 0.49 -18.61 -1.21
N ARG A 28 0.73 -18.00 -0.04
CA ARG A 28 1.32 -18.71 1.10
C ARG A 28 0.42 -19.84 1.62
N GLU A 29 -0.90 -19.75 1.44
CA GLU A 29 -1.88 -20.78 1.81
C GLU A 29 -2.32 -21.68 0.63
N ASP A 30 -1.64 -21.56 -0.51
CA ASP A 30 -1.80 -22.43 -1.67
C ASP A 30 -0.98 -23.72 -1.48
N TYR A 31 -1.68 -24.86 -1.49
CA TYR A 31 -1.06 -26.17 -1.45
C TYR A 31 -1.48 -27.04 -2.64
N SER A 32 -2.09 -26.44 -3.67
CA SER A 32 -2.52 -27.12 -4.87
C SER A 32 -1.33 -27.65 -5.70
N ALA A 33 -1.62 -28.49 -6.70
CA ALA A 33 -0.60 -29.02 -7.59
C ALA A 33 -0.30 -28.10 -8.79
N ASP A 34 -1.19 -27.16 -9.09
CA ASP A 34 -1.19 -26.31 -10.28
C ASP A 34 -0.98 -24.81 -9.98
N GLY A 35 -1.03 -24.41 -8.70
CA GLY A 35 -0.88 -23.02 -8.28
C GLY A 35 -2.20 -22.25 -8.17
N ASP A 36 -3.36 -22.92 -8.21
CA ASP A 36 -4.65 -22.27 -8.05
C ASP A 36 -4.97 -21.94 -6.58
N ALA A 37 -4.36 -20.86 -6.08
CA ALA A 37 -4.52 -20.39 -4.70
C ALA A 37 -5.99 -20.08 -4.36
N TRP A 38 -6.72 -19.46 -5.30
CA TRP A 38 -8.11 -19.02 -5.15
C TRP A 38 -9.08 -20.17 -4.92
N ASN A 39 -8.96 -21.23 -5.72
CA ASN A 39 -9.88 -22.36 -5.61
C ASN A 39 -9.41 -23.42 -4.61
N TYR A 40 -8.12 -23.42 -4.23
CA TYR A 40 -7.61 -24.35 -3.21
C TYR A 40 -8.12 -24.01 -1.81
N THR A 41 -7.96 -22.75 -1.39
CA THR A 41 -8.55 -22.23 -0.14
C THR A 41 -9.48 -21.09 -0.49
N ASN A 42 -10.76 -21.38 -0.64
CA ASN A 42 -11.78 -20.37 -0.92
C ASN A 42 -12.49 -19.92 0.36
N HIS A 43 -13.32 -18.89 0.24
CA HIS A 43 -14.08 -18.32 1.34
C HIS A 43 -14.94 -19.36 2.12
N ASP A 44 -15.56 -20.31 1.43
CA ASP A 44 -16.44 -21.31 2.07
C ASP A 44 -15.64 -22.40 2.81
N SER A 45 -14.44 -22.75 2.35
CA SER A 45 -13.57 -23.71 3.04
C SER A 45 -12.76 -23.09 4.18
N ALA A 46 -12.53 -21.77 4.15
CA ALA A 46 -11.80 -21.00 5.16
C ALA A 46 -12.32 -21.21 6.60
N GLU A 47 -13.64 -21.36 6.77
CA GLU A 47 -14.29 -21.58 8.07
C GLU A 47 -13.74 -22.80 8.80
N ALA A 48 -13.49 -23.85 8.04
CA ALA A 48 -13.12 -25.16 8.52
C ALA A 48 -11.60 -25.42 8.44
N LYS A 49 -10.81 -24.46 7.95
CA LYS A 49 -9.37 -24.63 7.74
C LYS A 49 -8.54 -23.85 8.77
N ALA A 50 -7.64 -24.55 9.47
CA ALA A 50 -6.56 -23.89 10.21
C ALA A 50 -5.47 -23.45 9.24
N TYR A 51 -5.08 -22.18 9.32
CA TYR A 51 -4.04 -21.57 8.48
C TYR A 51 -2.65 -21.86 9.06
N ARG A 52 -1.65 -21.89 8.19
CA ARG A 52 -0.25 -22.16 8.55
C ARG A 52 0.53 -20.88 8.82
N TRP A 53 0.29 -19.86 8.02
CA TRP A 53 1.16 -18.69 7.94
C TRP A 53 0.60 -17.49 8.68
N GLY A 54 -0.72 -17.27 8.60
CA GLY A 54 -1.40 -16.20 9.31
C GLY A 54 -2.74 -16.62 9.89
N GLU A 55 -3.56 -15.62 10.20
CA GLU A 55 -4.95 -15.72 10.63
C GLU A 55 -5.69 -14.48 10.10
N GLU A 56 -7.00 -14.62 9.90
CA GLU A 56 -7.90 -13.55 9.47
C GLU A 56 -9.01 -13.30 10.50
N GLY A 57 -9.60 -12.11 10.47
CA GLY A 57 -10.76 -11.79 11.26
C GLY A 57 -11.21 -10.34 11.12
N ILE A 58 -12.50 -10.10 11.32
CA ILE A 58 -13.08 -8.76 11.26
C ILE A 58 -12.55 -7.91 12.42
N CYS A 59 -11.93 -6.78 12.08
CA CYS A 59 -11.39 -5.80 13.02
C CYS A 59 -10.48 -6.43 14.10
N GLY A 60 -9.72 -7.46 13.70
CA GLY A 60 -8.93 -8.26 14.63
C GLY A 60 -7.67 -7.55 15.13
N ILE A 61 -7.26 -7.87 16.36
CA ILE A 61 -5.94 -7.53 16.90
C ILE A 61 -5.17 -8.81 17.25
N CYS A 62 -3.85 -8.73 17.19
CA CYS A 62 -2.98 -9.79 17.69
C CYS A 62 -1.68 -9.22 18.24
N ASP A 63 -0.89 -10.07 18.89
CA ASP A 63 0.50 -9.73 19.20
C ASP A 63 1.34 -9.68 17.91
N ASP A 64 2.54 -9.13 18.03
CA ASP A 64 3.51 -8.88 16.95
C ASP A 64 4.01 -10.14 16.25
N LEU A 65 3.77 -11.33 16.83
CA LEU A 65 4.05 -12.64 16.23
C LEU A 65 2.79 -13.45 15.90
N GLN A 66 1.62 -12.82 16.06
CA GLN A 66 0.29 -13.41 15.87
C GLN A 66 0.17 -14.78 16.55
N LYS A 67 0.63 -14.88 17.80
CA LYS A 67 0.47 -16.09 18.63
C LYS A 67 -0.94 -16.14 19.20
N LEU A 68 -1.48 -15.01 19.62
CA LEU A 68 -2.84 -14.86 20.16
C LEU A 68 -3.60 -13.79 19.39
N VAL A 69 -4.78 -14.18 18.91
CA VAL A 69 -5.64 -13.35 18.08
C VAL A 69 -6.95 -13.10 18.81
N PHE A 70 -7.45 -11.88 18.72
CA PHE A 70 -8.81 -11.50 19.08
C PHE A 70 -9.52 -10.90 17.87
N SER A 71 -10.75 -11.31 17.62
CA SER A 71 -11.65 -10.70 16.64
C SER A 71 -13.11 -10.88 17.06
N VAL A 72 -14.04 -10.32 16.28
CA VAL A 72 -15.48 -10.42 16.57
C VAL A 72 -16.20 -11.04 15.39
N GLY A 73 -17.07 -12.01 15.67
CA GLY A 73 -18.02 -12.57 14.70
C GLY A 73 -19.45 -12.10 14.96
N PHE A 74 -20.27 -12.07 13.92
CA PHE A 74 -21.67 -11.63 13.98
C PHE A 74 -22.60 -12.59 13.24
N TRP A 75 -23.83 -12.78 13.75
CA TRP A 75 -24.86 -13.52 13.01
C TRP A 75 -26.24 -12.95 13.26
N ASN A 76 -26.92 -12.54 12.19
CA ASN A 76 -28.27 -11.96 12.24
C ASN A 76 -29.41 -13.01 12.34
N LYS A 77 -29.07 -14.28 12.63
CA LYS A 77 -29.97 -15.45 12.67
C LYS A 77 -30.66 -15.82 11.35
N LYS A 78 -30.32 -15.14 10.26
CA LYS A 78 -30.87 -15.38 8.92
C LYS A 78 -29.79 -15.74 7.91
N ASP A 79 -28.57 -15.25 8.10
CA ASP A 79 -27.49 -15.44 7.16
C ASP A 79 -27.03 -16.90 7.10
N LYS A 80 -26.54 -17.33 5.93
CA LYS A 80 -26.15 -18.74 5.69
C LYS A 80 -24.89 -19.17 6.45
N MET A 81 -24.17 -18.22 7.05
CA MET A 81 -22.96 -18.44 7.83
C MET A 81 -22.78 -17.33 8.87
N ILE A 82 -21.89 -17.56 9.83
CA ILE A 82 -21.45 -16.51 10.76
C ILE A 82 -20.48 -15.58 10.04
N LYS A 83 -20.68 -14.28 10.21
CA LYS A 83 -19.81 -13.25 9.68
C LYS A 83 -18.61 -13.03 10.61
N GLU A 84 -17.62 -13.90 10.49
CA GLU A 84 -16.32 -13.82 11.20
C GLU A 84 -15.15 -13.41 10.26
N ARG A 85 -15.42 -13.35 8.95
CA ARG A 85 -14.50 -12.93 7.87
C ARG A 85 -15.26 -12.13 6.82
N PHE A 86 -14.59 -11.19 6.15
CA PHE A 86 -15.20 -10.42 5.07
C PHE A 86 -15.36 -11.26 3.82
N PHE A 87 -16.47 -11.05 3.12
CA PHE A 87 -16.76 -11.69 1.84
C PHE A 87 -16.39 -10.80 0.65
N GLY A 88 -15.99 -11.43 -0.44
CA GLY A 88 -15.80 -10.79 -1.73
C GLY A 88 -15.52 -11.84 -2.80
N LEU A 89 -15.26 -11.37 -4.01
CA LEU A 89 -15.11 -12.18 -5.21
C LEU A 89 -13.64 -12.54 -5.45
N THR A 90 -13.41 -13.75 -5.99
CA THR A 90 -12.11 -14.11 -6.56
C THR A 90 -11.92 -13.45 -7.93
N ASN A 91 -10.68 -13.43 -8.43
CA ASN A 91 -10.36 -12.91 -9.77
C ASN A 91 -11.29 -13.42 -10.87
N GLY A 92 -11.62 -14.72 -10.87
CA GLY A 92 -12.50 -15.32 -11.88
C GLY A 92 -14.00 -15.10 -11.65
N GLN A 93 -14.40 -14.51 -10.53
CA GLN A 93 -15.81 -14.26 -10.18
C GLN A 93 -16.24 -12.82 -10.43
N GLY A 94 -15.36 -11.84 -10.23
CA GLY A 94 -15.66 -10.45 -10.58
C GLY A 94 -15.57 -10.22 -12.08
N ASN A 95 -16.40 -9.32 -12.61
CA ASN A 95 -16.25 -8.88 -14.00
C ASN A 95 -14.97 -8.07 -14.17
N HIS A 96 -14.51 -7.35 -13.13
CA HIS A 96 -13.22 -6.64 -13.11
C HIS A 96 -12.13 -7.33 -12.29
N GLY A 97 -12.50 -8.26 -11.40
CA GLY A 97 -11.63 -9.31 -10.88
C GLY A 97 -11.80 -9.51 -9.37
N GLU A 98 -10.76 -9.37 -8.56
CA GLU A 98 -10.93 -9.39 -7.10
C GLU A 98 -11.74 -8.19 -6.62
N ASP A 99 -12.68 -8.42 -5.71
CA ASP A 99 -13.65 -7.37 -5.36
C ASP A 99 -14.30 -7.63 -3.99
N LEU A 100 -13.98 -6.77 -3.01
CA LEU A 100 -14.55 -6.82 -1.66
C LEU A 100 -16.02 -6.39 -1.67
N LYS A 101 -16.92 -7.21 -1.12
CA LYS A 101 -18.37 -6.93 -1.10
C LYS A 101 -18.90 -6.52 0.27
N GLU A 102 -18.10 -5.84 1.08
CA GLU A 102 -18.46 -5.46 2.47
C GLU A 102 -18.16 -3.98 2.73
N TYR A 103 -18.94 -3.35 3.61
CA TYR A 103 -18.72 -1.94 3.98
C TYR A 103 -18.20 -1.79 5.39
N PHE A 104 -16.94 -1.36 5.49
CA PHE A 104 -16.31 -0.94 6.74
C PHE A 104 -15.39 0.26 6.51
N TYR A 105 -15.08 0.97 7.60
CA TYR A 105 -14.34 2.24 7.54
C TYR A 105 -13.35 2.35 8.70
N TYR A 106 -12.12 2.73 8.38
CA TYR A 106 -11.08 3.04 9.36
C TYR A 106 -11.24 4.48 9.82
N LEU A 107 -11.72 4.66 11.04
CA LEU A 107 -12.13 5.99 11.54
C LEU A 107 -11.04 6.66 12.36
N ASP A 108 -10.28 5.88 13.13
CA ASP A 108 -9.21 6.40 13.98
C ASP A 108 -8.18 5.34 14.34
N SER A 109 -6.95 5.76 14.56
CA SER A 109 -5.87 4.94 15.10
C SER A 109 -4.72 5.83 15.53
N THR A 110 -3.97 5.45 16.55
CA THR A 110 -2.73 6.14 16.94
C THR A 110 -1.53 5.28 16.56
N PRO A 111 -0.31 5.82 16.38
CA PRO A 111 0.78 5.00 15.87
C PRO A 111 1.24 3.88 16.82
N THR A 112 1.02 4.03 18.13
CA THR A 112 1.20 2.93 19.10
C THR A 112 -0.03 2.04 19.27
N HIS A 113 -1.10 2.30 18.50
CA HIS A 113 -2.39 1.63 18.59
C HIS A 113 -2.97 1.70 20.00
N SER A 114 -2.69 2.78 20.73
CA SER A 114 -3.18 2.99 22.10
C SER A 114 -4.66 3.39 22.12
N TYR A 115 -5.14 3.97 21.03
CA TYR A 115 -6.54 4.11 20.65
C TYR A 115 -6.72 3.68 19.19
N MET A 116 -7.82 2.95 18.89
CA MET A 116 -8.23 2.60 17.54
C MET A 116 -9.75 2.54 17.43
N LYS A 117 -10.29 2.89 16.25
CA LYS A 117 -11.72 2.84 15.95
C LYS A 117 -11.99 2.48 14.48
N MET A 118 -12.89 1.53 14.29
CA MET A 118 -13.40 1.12 12.99
C MET A 118 -14.93 1.01 13.05
N LEU A 119 -15.61 1.27 11.94
CA LEU A 119 -17.04 1.02 11.75
C LEU A 119 -17.23 -0.14 10.78
N TYR A 120 -18.12 -1.09 11.12
CA TYR A 120 -18.60 -2.12 10.21
C TYR A 120 -20.12 -2.00 10.04
N LYS A 121 -20.60 -2.03 8.79
CA LYS A 121 -22.04 -1.96 8.45
C LYS A 121 -22.56 -3.36 8.12
N TYR A 122 -23.26 -3.99 9.06
CA TYR A 122 -23.69 -5.39 8.94
C TYR A 122 -25.20 -5.52 8.65
N PRO A 123 -25.62 -6.14 7.53
CA PRO A 123 -27.04 -6.30 7.21
C PRO A 123 -27.84 -7.17 8.20
N GLN A 124 -29.11 -6.81 8.40
CA GLN A 124 -30.08 -7.59 9.21
C GLN A 124 -30.77 -8.72 8.42
N ASN A 125 -30.59 -8.73 7.10
CA ASN A 125 -31.14 -9.73 6.19
C ASN A 125 -30.06 -10.71 5.73
N PRO A 126 -30.42 -11.88 5.18
CA PRO A 126 -29.43 -12.80 4.61
C PRO A 126 -28.53 -12.07 3.62
N PHE A 127 -27.22 -12.29 3.74
CA PHE A 127 -26.27 -11.60 2.90
C PHE A 127 -26.35 -12.16 1.46
N PRO A 128 -26.33 -11.32 0.41
CA PRO A 128 -26.72 -11.72 -0.94
C PRO A 128 -25.57 -12.37 -1.74
N TYR A 129 -24.88 -13.36 -1.15
CA TYR A 129 -23.68 -13.98 -1.73
C TYR A 129 -23.87 -14.45 -3.18
N GLU A 130 -24.93 -15.20 -3.44
CA GLU A 130 -25.15 -15.81 -4.76
C GLU A 130 -25.54 -14.79 -5.82
N ASP A 131 -26.27 -13.74 -5.43
CA ASP A 131 -26.60 -12.64 -6.35
C ASP A 131 -25.35 -11.88 -6.75
N LEU A 132 -24.49 -11.54 -5.79
CA LEU A 132 -23.21 -10.89 -6.04
C LEU A 132 -22.31 -11.72 -6.97
N ILE A 133 -22.18 -13.02 -6.72
CA ILE A 133 -21.37 -13.91 -7.56
C ILE A 133 -21.97 -14.02 -8.98
N ARG A 134 -23.26 -14.32 -9.11
CA ARG A 134 -23.88 -14.58 -10.42
C ARG A 134 -23.97 -13.33 -11.28
N THR A 135 -24.33 -12.20 -10.69
CA THR A 135 -24.53 -10.96 -11.43
C THR A 135 -23.19 -10.43 -11.93
N ASN A 136 -22.13 -10.44 -11.10
CA ASN A 136 -20.79 -10.05 -11.56
C ASN A 136 -20.25 -11.03 -12.62
N ALA A 137 -20.38 -12.34 -12.43
CA ALA A 137 -19.93 -13.32 -13.44
C ALA A 137 -20.70 -13.24 -14.78
N ALA A 138 -21.90 -12.66 -14.78
CA ALA A 138 -22.70 -12.45 -15.99
C ALA A 138 -22.41 -11.13 -16.71
N ARG A 139 -21.81 -10.15 -16.02
CA ARG A 139 -21.41 -8.87 -16.59
C ARG A 139 -20.14 -9.00 -17.41
N ASP A 140 -20.02 -8.17 -18.44
CA ASP A 140 -18.77 -8.05 -19.18
C ASP A 140 -17.88 -6.90 -18.66
N LYS A 141 -16.71 -6.73 -19.29
CA LYS A 141 -15.71 -5.69 -18.94
C LYS A 141 -16.17 -4.26 -19.31
N THR A 142 -17.31 -4.08 -19.96
CA THR A 142 -17.86 -2.75 -20.29
C THR A 142 -18.87 -2.26 -19.27
N GLU A 143 -19.35 -3.16 -18.40
CA GLU A 143 -20.25 -2.84 -17.31
C GLU A 143 -19.46 -2.57 -16.02
N PRO A 144 -19.94 -1.67 -15.13
CA PRO A 144 -19.31 -1.49 -13.82
C PRO A 144 -19.47 -2.73 -12.95
N GLU A 145 -18.75 -2.80 -11.84
CA GLU A 145 -18.93 -3.83 -10.81
C GLU A 145 -20.34 -3.77 -10.21
N TYR A 146 -20.90 -4.92 -9.82
CA TYR A 146 -22.17 -5.01 -9.09
C TYR A 146 -21.87 -5.09 -7.59
N GLU A 147 -22.16 -4.01 -6.88
CA GLU A 147 -21.80 -3.83 -5.48
C GLU A 147 -22.88 -4.31 -4.50
N LEU A 148 -22.50 -4.48 -3.23
CA LEU A 148 -23.46 -4.82 -2.17
C LEU A 148 -24.62 -3.81 -2.10
N ILE A 149 -24.35 -2.52 -2.32
CA ILE A 149 -25.39 -1.48 -2.34
C ILE A 149 -26.39 -1.64 -3.49
N ASP A 150 -25.98 -2.19 -4.63
CA ASP A 150 -26.85 -2.38 -5.80
C ASP A 150 -27.94 -3.44 -5.58
N THR A 151 -27.72 -4.34 -4.61
CA THR A 151 -28.71 -5.36 -4.21
C THR A 151 -29.93 -4.78 -3.50
N GLY A 152 -29.89 -3.50 -3.12
CA GLY A 152 -30.92 -2.84 -2.33
C GLY A 152 -30.96 -3.25 -0.85
N ILE A 153 -29.97 -4.01 -0.37
CA ILE A 153 -29.95 -4.52 1.01
C ILE A 153 -29.96 -3.42 2.08
N PHE A 154 -29.52 -2.21 1.72
CA PHE A 154 -29.52 -1.04 2.61
C PHE A 154 -30.76 -0.16 2.47
N ASP A 155 -31.60 -0.33 1.44
CA ASP A 155 -32.66 0.65 1.06
C ASP A 155 -33.68 0.93 2.17
N GLN A 156 -33.92 -0.04 3.03
CA GLN A 156 -34.87 0.06 4.15
C GLN A 156 -34.20 0.36 5.50
N ASN A 157 -32.91 0.71 5.50
CA ASN A 157 -32.07 0.87 6.69
C ASN A 157 -32.03 -0.38 7.60
N GLU A 158 -32.18 -1.56 7.01
CA GLU A 158 -32.17 -2.84 7.73
C GLU A 158 -30.74 -3.37 7.92
N TYR A 159 -29.93 -2.61 8.67
CA TYR A 159 -28.55 -2.95 8.99
C TYR A 159 -28.17 -2.46 10.40
N PHE A 160 -27.04 -2.94 10.91
CA PHE A 160 -26.42 -2.47 12.13
C PHE A 160 -25.18 -1.65 11.78
N ASP A 161 -25.04 -0.47 12.40
CA ASP A 161 -23.73 0.16 12.54
C ASP A 161 -23.04 -0.46 13.77
N ILE A 162 -21.85 -1.03 13.57
CA ILE A 162 -21.07 -1.67 14.62
C ILE A 162 -19.74 -0.91 14.73
N PHE A 163 -19.63 -0.03 15.72
CA PHE A 163 -18.38 0.62 16.05
C PHE A 163 -17.55 -0.29 16.94
N ILE A 164 -16.32 -0.57 16.51
CA ILE A 164 -15.37 -1.44 17.20
C ILE A 164 -14.20 -0.56 17.62
N GLU A 165 -14.05 -0.38 18.94
CA GLU A 165 -13.03 0.49 19.51
C GLU A 165 -12.10 -0.27 20.46
N TYR A 166 -10.83 0.10 20.42
CA TYR A 166 -9.78 -0.42 21.29
C TYR A 166 -9.12 0.71 22.06
N ALA A 167 -8.84 0.48 23.35
CA ALA A 167 -8.09 1.40 24.19
C ALA A 167 -7.10 0.63 25.06
N LYS A 168 -5.83 1.02 25.05
CA LYS A 168 -4.79 0.39 25.88
C LYS A 168 -4.64 1.11 27.21
N GLU A 169 -4.71 0.37 28.32
CA GLU A 169 -4.29 0.86 29.64
C GLU A 169 -2.76 0.83 29.75
N SER A 170 -2.15 -0.28 29.30
CA SER A 170 -0.71 -0.54 29.23
C SER A 170 -0.38 -1.45 28.04
N GLN A 171 0.89 -1.88 27.88
CA GLN A 171 1.31 -2.67 26.72
C GLN A 171 0.66 -4.06 26.63
N ASN A 172 0.17 -4.59 27.76
CA ASN A 172 -0.50 -5.89 27.85
C ASN A 172 -1.89 -5.78 28.51
N ASP A 173 -2.55 -4.63 28.42
CA ASP A 173 -3.89 -4.41 28.97
C ASP A 173 -4.73 -3.60 27.97
N ILE A 174 -5.65 -4.29 27.30
CA ILE A 174 -6.38 -3.81 26.13
C ILE A 174 -7.87 -3.94 26.39
N LEU A 175 -8.56 -2.82 26.34
CA LEU A 175 -10.01 -2.73 26.49
C LEU A 175 -10.63 -2.69 25.10
N VAL A 176 -11.75 -3.38 24.93
CA VAL A 176 -12.51 -3.46 23.68
C VAL A 176 -13.94 -3.03 23.95
N LYS A 177 -14.45 -2.10 23.14
CA LYS A 177 -15.84 -1.61 23.24
C LYS A 177 -16.52 -1.74 21.90
N LEU A 178 -17.64 -2.46 21.86
CA LEU A 178 -18.53 -2.55 20.71
C LEU A 178 -19.75 -1.69 20.98
N THR A 179 -20.01 -0.71 20.11
CA THR A 179 -21.26 0.06 20.11
C THR A 179 -22.07 -0.36 18.90
N VAL A 180 -23.18 -1.06 19.13
CA VAL A 180 -24.05 -1.58 18.08
C VAL A 180 -25.32 -0.75 18.03
N VAL A 181 -25.60 -0.17 16.86
CA VAL A 181 -26.78 0.64 16.60
C VAL A 181 -27.64 -0.07 15.57
N ASN A 182 -28.89 -0.39 15.93
CA ASN A 182 -29.88 -0.83 14.97
C ASN A 182 -30.32 0.38 14.12
N LYS A 183 -30.04 0.41 12.82
CA LYS A 183 -30.44 1.54 11.95
C LYS A 183 -31.88 1.43 11.45
N SER A 184 -32.53 0.30 11.71
CA SER A 184 -33.89 -0.01 11.30
C SER A 184 -34.92 0.49 12.31
N LYS A 185 -36.12 0.74 11.79
CA LYS A 185 -37.33 0.98 12.60
C LYS A 185 -37.99 -0.31 13.10
N LYS A 186 -37.38 -1.47 12.83
CA LYS A 186 -37.86 -2.79 13.24
C LYS A 186 -36.91 -3.40 14.26
N GLU A 187 -37.47 -4.24 15.11
CA GLU A 187 -36.67 -5.09 15.99
C GLU A 187 -35.86 -6.10 15.16
N ALA A 188 -34.60 -6.33 15.52
CA ALA A 188 -33.74 -7.29 14.85
C ALA A 188 -32.85 -8.05 15.85
N PRO A 189 -32.70 -9.38 15.69
CA PRO A 189 -31.77 -10.17 16.49
C PRO A 189 -30.33 -10.02 15.99
N LEU A 190 -29.38 -10.13 16.91
CA LEU A 190 -27.95 -10.23 16.59
C LEU A 190 -27.24 -11.10 17.62
N ILE A 191 -26.55 -12.13 17.13
CA ILE A 191 -25.57 -12.88 17.91
C ILE A 191 -24.20 -12.24 17.70
N ILE A 192 -23.48 -12.01 18.80
CA ILE A 192 -22.15 -11.40 18.84
C ILE A 192 -21.19 -12.43 19.46
N LEU A 193 -20.05 -12.63 18.79
CA LEU A 193 -19.05 -13.65 19.12
C LEU A 193 -17.65 -13.04 19.24
N PRO A 194 -17.34 -12.32 20.34
CA PRO A 194 -15.99 -11.89 20.67
C PRO A 194 -15.15 -13.14 20.94
N THR A 195 -14.17 -13.37 20.07
CA THR A 195 -13.47 -14.65 19.96
C THR A 195 -11.98 -14.45 20.14
N VAL A 196 -11.36 -15.31 20.94
CA VAL A 196 -9.92 -15.37 21.15
C VAL A 196 -9.39 -16.74 20.74
N TRP A 197 -8.30 -16.79 20.00
CA TRP A 197 -7.68 -18.05 19.57
C TRP A 197 -6.18 -17.95 19.36
N PHE A 198 -5.52 -19.09 19.43
CA PHE A 198 -4.12 -19.20 19.07
C PHE A 198 -3.96 -19.55 17.58
N ARG A 199 -3.06 -18.87 16.88
CA ARG A 199 -2.60 -19.31 15.55
C ARG A 199 -2.02 -20.72 15.69
N ASN A 200 -2.37 -21.62 14.79
CA ASN A 200 -1.93 -23.01 14.89
C ASN A 200 -0.42 -23.08 14.59
N THR A 201 0.39 -23.42 15.59
CA THR A 201 1.85 -23.62 15.45
C THR A 201 2.30 -25.04 15.78
N TRP A 202 1.44 -25.83 16.41
CA TRP A 202 1.77 -27.14 16.98
C TRP A 202 1.53 -28.32 16.03
N LYS A 203 0.71 -28.13 14.98
CA LYS A 203 0.33 -29.21 14.06
C LYS A 203 1.43 -29.59 13.07
N TRP A 204 2.37 -28.68 12.81
CA TRP A 204 3.25 -28.72 11.64
C TRP A 204 4.53 -29.56 11.82
N GLY A 205 4.87 -29.96 13.05
CA GLY A 205 6.01 -30.84 13.34
C GLY A 205 7.32 -30.13 13.67
N TYR A 206 7.27 -28.83 13.97
CA TYR A 206 8.42 -28.03 14.42
C TYR A 206 8.42 -27.75 15.93
N ASP A 207 7.24 -27.64 16.53
CA ASP A 207 7.01 -27.51 17.96
C ASP A 207 5.73 -28.33 18.27
N ASP A 208 5.67 -29.02 19.40
CA ASP A 208 4.51 -29.79 19.85
C ASP A 208 3.75 -29.11 21.01
N TYR A 209 4.22 -27.92 21.42
CA TYR A 209 3.56 -27.12 22.44
C TYR A 209 2.18 -26.63 21.97
N LYS A 210 1.13 -27.27 22.47
CA LYS A 210 -0.25 -26.82 22.28
C LYS A 210 -0.67 -25.90 23.43
N PRO A 211 -0.99 -24.62 23.17
CA PRO A 211 -1.48 -23.70 24.19
C PRO A 211 -2.92 -24.01 24.59
N GLN A 212 -3.43 -23.35 25.62
CA GLN A 212 -4.75 -23.68 26.16
C GLN A 212 -5.52 -22.44 26.60
N LEU A 213 -6.80 -22.41 26.22
CA LEU A 213 -7.83 -21.51 26.76
C LEU A 213 -8.72 -22.33 27.69
N THR A 214 -9.06 -21.77 28.85
CA THR A 214 -9.99 -22.40 29.80
C THR A 214 -10.97 -21.40 30.40
N ALA A 215 -12.09 -21.87 30.96
CA ALA A 215 -12.96 -21.04 31.76
C ALA A 215 -13.55 -21.81 32.94
N GLU A 216 -13.56 -21.17 34.11
CA GLU A 216 -14.29 -21.62 35.31
C GLU A 216 -15.67 -20.95 35.41
N GLU A 217 -15.81 -19.75 34.82
CA GLU A 217 -17.01 -18.92 34.86
C GLU A 217 -17.37 -18.39 33.46
N ALA A 218 -18.62 -18.00 33.23
CA ALA A 218 -19.12 -17.60 31.91
C ALA A 218 -18.59 -16.24 31.38
N LEU A 219 -17.88 -15.47 32.21
CA LEU A 219 -17.43 -14.10 31.91
C LEU A 219 -15.90 -13.94 31.86
N SER A 220 -15.15 -15.04 32.01
CA SER A 220 -13.69 -15.00 32.07
C SER A 220 -13.08 -16.19 31.34
N ILE A 221 -12.19 -15.91 30.39
CA ILE A 221 -11.35 -16.89 29.70
C ILE A 221 -9.92 -16.74 30.21
N ARG A 222 -9.35 -17.83 30.73
CA ARG A 222 -7.93 -17.94 31.05
C ARG A 222 -7.14 -18.28 29.80
N VAL A 223 -6.04 -17.57 29.58
CA VAL A 223 -5.09 -17.75 28.50
C VAL A 223 -3.81 -18.38 29.07
N VAL A 224 -3.44 -19.56 28.57
CA VAL A 224 -2.24 -20.29 28.99
C VAL A 224 -1.34 -20.48 27.78
N HIS A 225 -0.27 -19.70 27.72
CA HIS A 225 0.77 -19.78 26.69
C HIS A 225 2.15 -19.47 27.28
N LYS A 226 3.19 -20.23 26.94
CA LYS A 226 4.55 -20.12 27.51
C LYS A 226 5.23 -18.75 27.26
N ASP A 227 4.96 -18.14 26.12
CA ASP A 227 5.60 -16.87 25.69
C ASP A 227 4.72 -15.62 25.77
N LEU A 228 3.47 -15.72 26.23
CA LEU A 228 2.55 -14.58 26.24
C LEU A 228 2.38 -13.99 27.63
N ALA A 229 2.30 -12.66 27.68
CA ALA A 229 2.03 -11.93 28.92
C ALA A 229 0.54 -11.92 29.27
N ILE A 230 -0.34 -11.84 28.26
CA ILE A 230 -1.80 -11.88 28.46
C ILE A 230 -2.19 -13.21 29.10
N LYS A 231 -2.96 -13.12 30.18
CA LYS A 231 -3.42 -14.28 30.95
C LYS A 231 -4.93 -14.38 31.01
N ASN A 232 -5.65 -13.29 30.80
CA ASN A 232 -7.10 -13.26 30.96
C ASN A 232 -7.76 -12.47 29.85
N MET A 233 -8.97 -12.89 29.49
CA MET A 233 -9.93 -12.11 28.73
C MET A 233 -11.26 -12.09 29.49
N TYR A 234 -11.79 -10.90 29.75
CA TYR A 234 -13.04 -10.70 30.48
C TYR A 234 -14.13 -10.16 29.54
N ALA A 235 -15.38 -10.54 29.80
CA ALA A 235 -16.58 -9.96 29.19
C ALA A 235 -17.50 -9.39 30.27
N LYS A 236 -18.10 -8.22 30.03
CA LYS A 236 -19.09 -7.66 30.96
C LYS A 236 -20.41 -8.43 30.94
N GLN A 237 -20.71 -9.06 29.81
CA GLN A 237 -21.87 -9.92 29.62
C GLN A 237 -21.56 -11.05 28.64
N SER A 238 -22.12 -12.23 28.92
CA SER A 238 -22.11 -13.40 28.05
C SER A 238 -23.09 -14.43 28.61
N LEU A 239 -23.79 -15.17 27.74
CA LEU A 239 -24.67 -16.27 28.18
C LEU A 239 -23.86 -17.51 28.57
N LYS A 240 -22.75 -17.76 27.87
CA LYS A 240 -21.81 -18.87 28.09
C LYS A 240 -20.54 -18.64 27.26
N ILE A 241 -19.51 -19.44 27.50
CA ILE A 241 -18.31 -19.47 26.65
C ILE A 241 -18.32 -20.77 25.86
N LEU A 242 -18.06 -20.68 24.56
CA LEU A 242 -17.97 -21.80 23.65
C LEU A 242 -16.50 -22.08 23.33
N PHE A 243 -16.11 -23.36 23.31
CA PHE A 243 -14.72 -23.77 23.10
C PHE A 243 -14.62 -24.77 21.94
N CYS A 244 -13.61 -24.59 21.10
CA CYS A 244 -13.15 -25.56 20.13
C CYS A 244 -11.62 -25.45 19.97
N ASP A 245 -11.06 -26.20 19.03
CA ASP A 245 -9.66 -26.08 18.65
C ASP A 245 -9.52 -25.36 17.32
N ASN A 246 -8.48 -24.53 17.16
CA ASN A 246 -8.07 -24.01 15.86
C ASN A 246 -7.39 -25.10 15.02
N GLU A 247 -8.16 -26.13 14.68
CA GLU A 247 -7.75 -27.33 13.97
C GLU A 247 -8.65 -27.55 12.75
N THR A 248 -8.05 -27.93 11.62
CA THR A 248 -8.77 -28.19 10.38
C THR A 248 -9.82 -29.29 10.55
N ASN A 249 -11.05 -29.04 10.10
CA ASN A 249 -12.10 -30.05 9.99
C ASN A 249 -11.92 -30.87 8.70
N ASN A 250 -11.00 -31.83 8.76
CA ASN A 250 -10.70 -32.78 7.69
C ASN A 250 -11.91 -33.60 7.24
N SER A 251 -12.88 -33.86 8.13
CA SER A 251 -14.09 -34.60 7.78
C SER A 251 -14.95 -33.81 6.81
N ARG A 252 -15.10 -32.49 7.05
CA ARG A 252 -15.84 -31.57 6.18
C ARG A 252 -15.09 -31.30 4.88
N LEU A 253 -13.80 -31.01 4.95
CA LEU A 253 -13.02 -30.55 3.80
C LEU A 253 -12.51 -31.67 2.90
N TYR A 254 -12.09 -32.80 3.48
CA TYR A 254 -11.31 -33.83 2.79
C TYR A 254 -11.88 -35.24 2.96
N GLN A 255 -13.06 -35.38 3.56
CA GLN A 255 -13.70 -36.69 3.83
C GLN A 255 -12.77 -37.65 4.60
N SER A 256 -11.94 -37.12 5.50
CA SER A 256 -10.98 -37.89 6.30
C SER A 256 -11.15 -37.63 7.81
N SER A 257 -10.59 -38.49 8.66
CA SER A 257 -10.81 -38.37 10.09
C SER A 257 -10.15 -37.13 10.69
N ASN A 258 -10.87 -36.47 11.60
CA ASN A 258 -10.34 -35.35 12.37
C ASN A 258 -9.39 -35.84 13.47
N LYS A 259 -8.31 -35.09 13.71
CA LYS A 259 -7.43 -35.31 14.87
C LYS A 259 -8.08 -34.77 16.16
N SER A 260 -8.65 -33.57 16.11
CA SER A 260 -9.45 -33.01 17.20
C SER A 260 -10.93 -33.36 17.00
N LYS A 261 -11.64 -33.63 18.10
CA LYS A 261 -13.10 -33.80 18.07
C LYS A 261 -13.82 -32.47 17.84
N TYR A 262 -13.28 -31.36 18.34
CA TYR A 262 -13.89 -30.04 18.34
C TYR A 262 -13.11 -29.13 17.40
N CYS A 263 -13.36 -29.23 16.10
CA CYS A 263 -12.59 -28.50 15.08
C CYS A 263 -12.94 -26.99 15.04
N LYS A 264 -12.21 -26.23 14.21
CA LYS A 264 -12.26 -24.75 14.13
C LYS A 264 -13.68 -24.19 13.97
N ASP A 265 -14.50 -24.87 13.18
CA ASP A 265 -15.89 -24.52 12.84
C ASP A 265 -16.92 -25.00 13.89
N GLY A 266 -16.48 -25.63 14.98
CA GLY A 266 -17.39 -26.17 15.99
C GLY A 266 -18.26 -25.13 16.69
N ILE A 267 -17.76 -23.92 16.90
CA ILE A 267 -18.54 -22.79 17.42
C ILE A 267 -19.63 -22.38 16.41
N ASN A 268 -19.30 -22.37 15.11
CA ASN A 268 -20.22 -22.04 14.04
C ASN A 268 -21.38 -23.03 14.00
N ASP A 269 -21.07 -24.34 14.01
CA ASP A 269 -22.07 -25.40 14.06
C ASP A 269 -22.99 -25.29 15.28
N PHE A 270 -22.43 -24.99 16.45
CA PHE A 270 -23.22 -24.82 17.67
C PHE A 270 -24.22 -23.66 17.53
N VAL A 271 -23.75 -22.51 17.07
CA VAL A 271 -24.56 -21.29 16.99
C VAL A 271 -25.66 -21.40 15.92
N MET A 272 -25.32 -21.94 14.76
CA MET A 272 -26.26 -21.99 13.63
C MET A 272 -27.23 -23.17 13.69
N THR A 273 -26.78 -24.33 14.20
CA THR A 273 -27.57 -25.58 14.15
C THR A 273 -28.02 -26.07 15.53
N GLY A 274 -27.46 -25.51 16.61
CA GLY A 274 -27.70 -26.00 17.97
C GLY A 274 -26.93 -27.28 18.31
N ASN A 275 -25.95 -27.68 17.49
CA ASN A 275 -25.16 -28.89 17.72
C ASN A 275 -24.28 -28.74 18.98
N THR A 276 -24.74 -29.26 20.11
CA THR A 276 -23.99 -29.20 21.38
C THR A 276 -22.72 -30.06 21.37
N GLU A 277 -22.61 -31.02 20.45
CA GLU A 277 -21.46 -31.95 20.39
C GLU A 277 -20.26 -31.38 19.62
N SER A 278 -20.42 -30.25 18.92
CA SER A 278 -19.37 -29.60 18.14
C SER A 278 -18.44 -28.71 18.98
N VAL A 279 -18.84 -28.37 20.21
CA VAL A 279 -18.05 -27.57 21.17
C VAL A 279 -17.62 -28.43 22.36
N ASN A 280 -16.50 -28.08 22.99
CA ASN A 280 -15.94 -28.85 24.10
C ASN A 280 -16.69 -28.56 25.42
N PRO A 281 -17.41 -29.53 26.01
CA PRO A 281 -18.16 -29.32 27.24
C PRO A 281 -17.28 -29.18 28.50
N GLN A 282 -15.96 -29.43 28.38
CA GLN A 282 -15.00 -29.26 29.47
C GLN A 282 -14.49 -27.83 29.60
N ASN A 283 -14.97 -26.89 28.78
CA ASN A 283 -14.52 -25.50 28.73
C ASN A 283 -13.01 -25.35 28.51
N ILE A 284 -12.47 -26.13 27.57
CA ILE A 284 -11.05 -26.17 27.21
C ILE A 284 -10.91 -26.15 25.68
N GLY A 285 -9.97 -25.39 25.14
CA GLY A 285 -9.68 -25.39 23.71
C GLY A 285 -8.49 -24.52 23.32
N THR A 286 -8.28 -24.32 22.03
CA THR A 286 -7.34 -23.33 21.47
C THR A 286 -8.05 -22.17 20.77
N LYS A 287 -9.38 -22.23 20.64
CA LYS A 287 -10.29 -21.16 20.21
C LYS A 287 -11.47 -21.10 21.18
N ALA A 288 -11.82 -19.91 21.63
CA ALA A 288 -12.94 -19.70 22.55
C ALA A 288 -13.69 -18.41 22.23
N SER A 289 -15.01 -18.41 22.44
CA SER A 289 -15.86 -17.26 22.15
C SER A 289 -16.89 -17.02 23.24
N PHE A 290 -17.09 -15.75 23.61
CA PHE A 290 -18.24 -15.35 24.42
C PHE A 290 -19.50 -15.42 23.55
N PHE A 291 -20.53 -16.13 24.01
CA PHE A 291 -21.78 -16.25 23.28
C PHE A 291 -22.80 -15.23 23.82
N ILE A 292 -23.04 -14.18 23.03
CA ILE A 292 -24.00 -13.12 23.34
C ILE A 292 -25.13 -13.20 22.30
N ASP A 293 -26.37 -13.35 22.77
CA ASP A 293 -27.56 -13.39 21.92
C ASP A 293 -28.52 -12.29 22.35
N GLU A 294 -28.67 -11.26 21.50
CA GLU A 294 -29.40 -10.05 21.81
C GLU A 294 -30.48 -9.75 20.77
N ASN A 295 -31.57 -9.13 21.23
CA ASN A 295 -32.54 -8.46 20.36
C ASN A 295 -32.39 -6.95 20.52
N PHE A 296 -32.38 -6.23 19.42
CA PHE A 296 -32.33 -4.78 19.39
C PHE A 296 -33.68 -4.26 18.96
N THR A 297 -34.32 -3.45 19.80
CA THR A 297 -35.50 -2.69 19.44
C THR A 297 -35.18 -1.64 18.36
N ALA A 298 -36.20 -1.03 17.78
CA ALA A 298 -36.04 -0.04 16.72
C ALA A 298 -35.10 1.09 17.16
N GLU A 299 -34.09 1.40 16.34
CA GLU A 299 -33.14 2.50 16.57
C GLU A 299 -32.31 2.39 17.87
N GLU A 300 -32.33 1.21 18.52
CA GLU A 300 -31.64 0.98 19.79
C GLU A 300 -30.12 0.93 19.63
N THR A 301 -29.43 1.51 20.62
CA THR A 301 -27.99 1.38 20.78
C THR A 301 -27.66 0.56 22.02
N LYS A 302 -26.83 -0.47 21.88
CA LYS A 302 -26.27 -1.24 23.00
C LYS A 302 -24.75 -1.25 22.96
N ILE A 303 -24.14 -1.36 24.14
CA ILE A 303 -22.69 -1.37 24.32
C ILE A 303 -22.26 -2.71 24.92
N PHE A 304 -21.19 -3.29 24.38
CA PHE A 304 -20.57 -4.53 24.85
C PHE A 304 -19.09 -4.27 25.12
N GLU A 305 -18.59 -4.77 26.25
CA GLU A 305 -17.27 -4.40 26.78
C GLU A 305 -16.46 -5.66 27.13
N PHE A 306 -15.21 -5.67 26.70
CA PHE A 306 -14.26 -6.77 26.91
C PHE A 306 -12.89 -6.22 27.33
N ARG A 307 -12.08 -7.04 27.98
CA ARG A 307 -10.72 -6.65 28.38
C ARG A 307 -9.76 -7.83 28.31
N LEU A 308 -8.69 -7.70 27.52
CA LEU A 308 -7.56 -8.62 27.50
C LEU A 308 -6.46 -8.07 28.41
N THR A 309 -5.96 -8.85 29.35
CA THR A 309 -4.97 -8.36 30.33
C THR A 309 -4.02 -9.45 30.84
N ASP A 310 -2.84 -9.03 31.29
CA ASP A 310 -1.85 -9.85 32.00
C ASP A 310 -2.12 -9.96 33.52
N LYS A 311 -3.10 -9.21 34.03
CA LYS A 311 -3.47 -9.13 35.45
C LYS A 311 -4.70 -9.99 35.76
N ASP A 312 -4.77 -10.48 37.00
CA ASP A 312 -5.99 -11.07 37.56
C ASP A 312 -6.82 -9.95 38.20
N LEU A 313 -7.97 -9.62 37.62
CA LEU A 313 -8.80 -8.48 38.02
C LEU A 313 -10.11 -8.93 38.67
N GLU A 314 -10.37 -8.51 39.91
CA GLU A 314 -11.66 -8.75 40.58
C GLU A 314 -12.78 -7.85 40.01
N GLN A 315 -12.44 -6.64 39.55
CA GLN A 315 -13.39 -5.69 38.95
C GLN A 315 -12.86 -5.19 37.59
N PRO A 316 -12.90 -6.02 36.54
CA PRO A 316 -12.23 -5.74 35.26
C PRO A 316 -12.70 -4.46 34.54
N PHE A 317 -13.89 -3.94 34.88
CA PHE A 317 -14.52 -2.82 34.17
C PHE A 317 -14.62 -1.53 35.02
N LYS A 318 -14.02 -1.49 36.22
CA LYS A 318 -14.16 -0.35 37.14
C LYS A 318 -13.58 0.96 36.56
N ASP A 319 -12.46 0.87 35.86
CA ASP A 319 -11.70 1.98 35.27
C ASP A 319 -11.92 2.13 33.76
N PHE A 320 -12.84 1.35 33.17
CA PHE A 320 -13.00 1.18 31.73
C PHE A 320 -13.24 2.51 31.00
N ASP A 321 -14.27 3.25 31.42
CA ASP A 321 -14.61 4.55 30.83
C ASP A 321 -13.49 5.59 31.00
N ALA A 322 -12.78 5.56 32.13
CA ALA A 322 -11.69 6.49 32.40
C ALA A 322 -10.50 6.24 31.45
N VAL A 323 -10.14 4.98 31.22
CA VAL A 323 -9.09 4.60 30.27
C VAL A 323 -9.49 4.97 28.84
N PHE A 324 -10.71 4.64 28.42
CA PHE A 324 -11.21 4.97 27.09
C PHE A 324 -11.21 6.48 26.83
N ASN A 325 -11.77 7.27 27.75
CA ASN A 325 -11.78 8.72 27.64
C ASN A 325 -10.36 9.30 27.60
N SER A 326 -9.44 8.76 28.39
CA SER A 326 -8.03 9.19 28.38
C SER A 326 -7.33 8.87 27.04
N ARG A 327 -7.54 7.68 26.47
CA ARG A 327 -6.94 7.29 25.18
C ARG A 327 -7.52 8.10 24.02
N HIS A 328 -8.83 8.34 24.03
CA HIS A 328 -9.48 9.21 23.05
C HIS A 328 -8.95 10.65 23.11
N GLN A 329 -8.87 11.25 24.29
CA GLN A 329 -8.33 12.62 24.45
C GLN A 329 -6.86 12.73 24.05
N GLU A 330 -6.06 11.69 24.30
CA GLU A 330 -4.67 11.64 23.86
C GLU A 330 -4.54 11.50 22.34
N ALA A 331 -5.42 10.73 21.70
CA ALA A 331 -5.50 10.64 20.23
C ALA A 331 -5.91 11.99 19.61
N ASP A 332 -6.92 12.65 20.16
CA ASP A 332 -7.33 13.99 19.73
C ASP A 332 -6.20 15.01 19.89
N GLY A 333 -5.50 14.98 21.02
CA GLY A 333 -4.34 15.85 21.26
C GLY A 333 -3.19 15.59 20.28
N PHE A 334 -2.92 14.32 19.97
CA PHE A 334 -1.89 13.94 19.00
C PHE A 334 -2.20 14.47 17.59
N TYR A 335 -3.44 14.28 17.12
CA TYR A 335 -3.84 14.77 15.81
C TYR A 335 -4.01 16.28 15.76
N ALA A 336 -4.45 16.93 16.84
CA ALA A 336 -4.49 18.39 16.92
C ALA A 336 -3.09 19.01 16.71
N ASP A 337 -2.03 18.38 17.25
CA ASP A 337 -0.65 18.83 17.04
C ASP A 337 -0.23 18.66 15.56
N ILE A 338 -0.56 17.53 14.93
CA ILE A 338 -0.24 17.24 13.51
C ILE A 338 -1.02 18.15 12.55
N GLN A 339 -2.23 18.55 12.95
CA GLN A 339 -3.20 19.30 12.13
C GLN A 339 -3.24 20.79 12.49
N ALA A 340 -2.29 21.28 13.27
CA ALA A 340 -2.30 22.63 13.83
C ALA A 340 -2.42 23.72 12.75
N GLU A 341 -1.87 23.48 11.56
CA GLU A 341 -1.87 24.43 10.44
C GLU A 341 -3.01 24.19 9.43
N ILE A 342 -3.77 23.09 9.55
CA ILE A 342 -4.91 22.77 8.69
C ILE A 342 -6.15 23.53 9.18
N GLN A 343 -6.77 24.31 8.30
CA GLN A 343 -7.89 25.18 8.67
C GLN A 343 -9.26 24.50 8.50
N SER A 344 -9.44 23.66 7.47
CA SER A 344 -10.72 23.02 7.19
C SER A 344 -10.92 21.78 8.06
N GLU A 345 -12.06 21.69 8.74
CA GLU A 345 -12.45 20.47 9.47
C GLU A 345 -12.64 19.26 8.54
N ASP A 346 -13.00 19.50 7.28
CA ASP A 346 -13.14 18.43 6.30
C ASP A 346 -11.76 17.87 5.87
N GLU A 347 -10.76 18.74 5.73
CA GLU A 347 -9.37 18.32 5.47
C GLU A 347 -8.81 17.53 6.67
N LYS A 348 -9.08 17.98 7.90
CA LYS A 348 -8.68 17.27 9.12
C LYS A 348 -9.32 15.88 9.21
N LEU A 349 -10.60 15.77 8.89
CA LEU A 349 -11.34 14.51 8.85
C LEU A 349 -10.71 13.53 7.84
N VAL A 350 -10.53 13.97 6.59
CA VAL A 350 -9.94 13.14 5.52
C VAL A 350 -8.53 12.70 5.90
N GLN A 351 -7.69 13.62 6.39
CA GLN A 351 -6.32 13.29 6.77
C GLN A 351 -6.26 12.29 7.95
N ARG A 352 -7.10 12.45 8.98
CA ARG A 352 -7.13 11.53 10.12
C ARG A 352 -7.59 10.14 9.71
N GLN A 353 -8.60 10.04 8.85
CA GLN A 353 -9.04 8.74 8.31
C GLN A 353 -7.99 8.11 7.37
N ALA A 354 -7.25 8.91 6.60
CA ALA A 354 -6.13 8.41 5.80
C ALA A 354 -5.04 7.80 6.71
N PHE A 355 -4.64 8.50 7.78
CA PHE A 355 -3.71 7.94 8.78
C PHE A 355 -4.27 6.69 9.48
N ALA A 356 -5.57 6.68 9.78
CA ALA A 356 -6.23 5.51 10.34
C ALA A 356 -6.11 4.32 9.40
N GLY A 357 -6.43 4.48 8.11
CA GLY A 357 -6.29 3.43 7.10
C GLY A 357 -4.87 2.91 6.97
N MET A 358 -3.87 3.81 6.90
CA MET A 358 -2.45 3.41 6.94
C MET A 358 -2.13 2.52 8.15
N LEU A 359 -2.55 2.94 9.35
CA LEU A 359 -2.25 2.23 10.60
C LEU A 359 -3.02 0.91 10.75
N TRP A 360 -4.26 0.85 10.26
CA TRP A 360 -5.07 -0.36 10.24
C TRP A 360 -4.59 -1.36 9.20
N ASN A 361 -3.96 -0.92 8.10
CA ASN A 361 -3.39 -1.77 7.05
C ASN A 361 -2.02 -2.38 7.40
N LYS A 362 -1.52 -2.17 8.63
CA LYS A 362 -0.39 -2.96 9.16
C LYS A 362 -0.83 -4.41 9.39
N MET A 363 -0.05 -5.37 8.93
CA MET A 363 -0.37 -6.79 8.99
C MET A 363 0.85 -7.61 9.42
N PHE A 364 0.64 -8.61 10.27
CA PHE A 364 1.63 -9.66 10.50
C PHE A 364 1.71 -10.53 9.24
N TYR A 365 2.88 -10.54 8.61
CA TYR A 365 3.12 -11.27 7.39
C TYR A 365 4.24 -12.27 7.61
N TYR A 366 3.88 -13.57 7.58
CA TYR A 366 4.80 -14.68 7.70
C TYR A 366 4.79 -15.48 6.40
N TYR A 367 5.95 -15.61 5.75
CA TYR A 367 6.11 -16.51 4.62
C TYR A 367 7.56 -16.95 4.52
N ASN A 368 7.80 -18.25 4.72
CA ASN A 368 9.11 -18.86 4.56
C ASN A 368 9.11 -19.73 3.30
N ILE A 369 9.77 -19.24 2.25
CA ILE A 369 9.74 -19.89 0.93
C ILE A 369 10.33 -21.29 0.98
N GLU A 370 11.47 -21.48 1.65
CA GLU A 370 12.10 -22.78 1.73
C GLU A 370 11.20 -23.81 2.45
N GLN A 371 10.59 -23.43 3.57
CA GLN A 371 9.65 -24.29 4.30
C GLN A 371 8.42 -24.59 3.44
N TRP A 372 7.82 -23.59 2.77
CA TRP A 372 6.65 -23.79 1.92
C TRP A 372 6.92 -24.76 0.75
N LEU A 373 8.08 -24.62 0.10
CA LEU A 373 8.52 -25.50 -0.99
C LEU A 373 8.76 -26.94 -0.52
N LYS A 374 9.35 -27.14 0.67
CA LYS A 374 9.62 -28.46 1.25
C LYS A 374 8.37 -29.12 1.84
N GLY A 375 7.42 -28.31 2.31
CA GLY A 375 6.27 -28.73 3.10
C GLY A 375 6.62 -28.95 4.58
N ASP A 376 5.58 -28.94 5.42
CA ASP A 376 5.71 -29.12 6.86
C ASP A 376 5.99 -30.60 7.24
N PRO A 377 6.89 -30.90 8.20
CA PRO A 377 7.30 -32.26 8.55
C PRO A 377 6.18 -33.22 8.98
N ALA A 378 5.14 -32.71 9.65
CA ALA A 378 4.01 -33.50 10.15
C ALA A 378 2.83 -33.60 9.17
N GLU A 379 2.94 -32.98 7.99
CA GLU A 379 1.94 -33.00 6.93
C GLU A 379 2.37 -33.92 5.76
N MET A 380 1.45 -34.17 4.84
CA MET A 380 1.78 -34.90 3.62
C MET A 380 2.79 -34.12 2.78
N LYS A 381 3.73 -34.86 2.15
CA LYS A 381 4.69 -34.23 1.24
C LYS A 381 3.96 -33.48 0.14
N PRO A 382 4.42 -32.26 -0.21
CA PRO A 382 3.80 -31.47 -1.24
C PRO A 382 3.91 -32.14 -2.62
N PRO A 383 3.01 -31.82 -3.56
CA PRO A 383 3.16 -32.25 -4.96
C PRO A 383 4.53 -31.85 -5.52
N ALA A 384 5.14 -32.73 -6.32
CA ALA A 384 6.45 -32.44 -6.92
C ALA A 384 6.44 -31.21 -7.85
N SER A 385 5.28 -30.86 -8.39
CA SER A 385 5.07 -29.65 -9.19
C SER A 385 5.28 -28.37 -8.39
N ARG A 386 5.04 -28.37 -7.06
CA ARG A 386 5.18 -27.17 -6.20
C ARG A 386 6.53 -26.48 -6.36
N GLY A 387 7.59 -27.26 -6.50
CA GLY A 387 8.94 -26.76 -6.70
C GLY A 387 9.17 -26.03 -8.02
N LYS A 388 8.15 -25.89 -8.88
CA LYS A 388 8.20 -25.24 -10.21
C LYS A 388 7.08 -24.21 -10.42
N ILE A 389 6.20 -24.00 -9.44
CA ILE A 389 5.03 -23.13 -9.59
C ILE A 389 5.45 -21.65 -9.56
N ARG A 390 6.04 -21.22 -8.45
CA ARG A 390 6.42 -19.81 -8.21
C ARG A 390 7.54 -19.73 -7.18
N ASN A 391 8.28 -18.61 -7.19
CA ASN A 391 9.23 -18.21 -6.15
C ASN A 391 10.33 -19.23 -5.82
N GLN A 392 10.58 -20.23 -6.67
CA GLN A 392 11.53 -21.33 -6.41
C GLN A 392 12.98 -20.85 -6.20
N ASP A 393 13.33 -19.68 -6.74
CA ASP A 393 14.66 -19.08 -6.67
C ASP A 393 14.86 -18.24 -5.39
N TRP A 394 13.80 -18.02 -4.63
CA TRP A 394 13.77 -17.16 -3.43
C TRP A 394 13.84 -17.94 -2.12
N LYS A 395 14.50 -19.10 -2.09
CA LYS A 395 14.57 -19.98 -0.89
C LYS A 395 15.13 -19.30 0.37
N HIS A 396 15.92 -18.24 0.22
CA HIS A 396 16.49 -17.47 1.33
C HIS A 396 15.45 -16.54 1.99
N LEU A 397 14.35 -16.23 1.30
CA LEU A 397 13.35 -15.27 1.74
C LEU A 397 12.53 -15.84 2.90
N ASN A 398 12.55 -15.11 4.01
CA ASN A 398 11.86 -15.46 5.24
C ASN A 398 11.22 -14.20 5.84
N ASN A 399 9.96 -13.94 5.49
CA ASN A 399 9.21 -12.84 6.08
C ASN A 399 8.63 -13.29 7.42
N GLU A 400 8.77 -12.52 8.50
CA GLU A 400 8.06 -12.73 9.78
C GLU A 400 8.02 -11.41 10.55
N HIS A 401 7.33 -10.41 9.97
CA HIS A 401 7.31 -9.05 10.49
C HIS A 401 5.94 -8.41 10.31
N ILE A 402 5.71 -7.31 11.04
CA ILE A 402 4.60 -6.40 10.77
C ILE A 402 4.97 -5.53 9.56
N ILE A 403 4.20 -5.65 8.49
CA ILE A 403 4.43 -4.95 7.22
C ILE A 403 3.18 -4.12 6.88
N SER A 404 3.38 -2.93 6.29
CA SER A 404 2.28 -2.15 5.72
C SER A 404 1.81 -2.75 4.40
N MET A 405 0.52 -3.07 4.30
CA MET A 405 -0.10 -3.57 3.08
C MET A 405 -0.73 -2.44 2.26
N PRO A 406 -0.87 -2.59 0.93
CA PRO A 406 -1.69 -1.68 0.13
C PRO A 406 -3.15 -1.67 0.63
N ASP A 407 -3.70 -2.85 0.81
CA ASP A 407 -4.98 -3.16 1.47
C ASP A 407 -4.89 -4.55 2.12
N LYS A 408 -5.62 -4.82 3.21
CA LYS A 408 -5.56 -6.14 3.89
C LYS A 408 -6.55 -7.17 3.36
N TRP A 409 -7.43 -6.84 2.42
CA TRP A 409 -8.38 -7.79 1.83
C TRP A 409 -7.99 -8.18 0.40
N GLU A 410 -7.87 -7.26 -0.55
CA GLU A 410 -7.50 -7.52 -1.95
C GLU A 410 -6.01 -7.85 -2.08
N TYR A 411 -5.17 -7.08 -1.39
CA TYR A 411 -3.71 -7.20 -1.40
C TYR A 411 -3.13 -7.59 -0.02
N PRO A 412 -3.53 -8.72 0.61
CA PRO A 412 -3.03 -9.16 1.93
C PRO A 412 -1.59 -9.71 1.84
N TRP A 413 -0.75 -8.98 1.13
CA TRP A 413 0.64 -9.21 0.76
C TRP A 413 1.26 -7.86 0.39
N TYR A 414 2.58 -7.73 0.54
CA TYR A 414 3.28 -6.49 0.24
C TYR A 414 3.67 -6.42 -1.24
N ALA A 415 3.66 -5.21 -1.79
CA ALA A 415 4.45 -4.85 -2.96
C ALA A 415 5.53 -3.85 -2.53
N THR A 416 6.77 -4.11 -2.95
CA THR A 416 7.92 -3.31 -2.48
C THR A 416 7.84 -1.85 -2.95
N TRP A 417 7.36 -1.61 -4.17
CA TRP A 417 7.24 -0.24 -4.67
C TRP A 417 6.10 0.54 -4.00
N ASP A 418 4.94 -0.07 -3.74
CA ASP A 418 3.86 0.51 -2.92
C ASP A 418 4.38 0.96 -1.55
N LEU A 419 5.16 0.09 -0.89
CA LEU A 419 5.70 0.37 0.44
C LEU A 419 6.56 1.64 0.47
N ALA A 420 7.29 1.95 -0.62
CA ALA A 420 8.05 3.19 -0.73
C ALA A 420 7.12 4.41 -0.56
N PHE A 421 5.95 4.42 -1.19
CA PHE A 421 4.95 5.48 -1.03
C PHE A 421 4.27 5.47 0.34
N HIS A 422 3.99 4.28 0.90
CA HIS A 422 3.41 4.16 2.25
C HIS A 422 4.27 4.90 3.29
N THR A 423 5.59 4.76 3.17
CA THR A 423 6.54 5.30 4.15
C THR A 423 6.55 6.82 4.21
N ILE A 424 6.17 7.50 3.13
CA ILE A 424 6.04 8.97 3.09
C ILE A 424 4.92 9.41 4.04
N SER A 425 3.75 8.76 3.96
CA SER A 425 2.62 9.06 4.85
C SER A 425 2.93 8.73 6.30
N PHE A 426 3.51 7.56 6.57
CA PHE A 426 3.91 7.19 7.93
C PHE A 426 4.96 8.12 8.52
N SER A 427 5.86 8.67 7.71
CA SER A 427 6.95 9.52 8.22
C SER A 427 6.44 10.79 8.92
N LEU A 428 5.19 11.19 8.68
CA LEU A 428 4.56 12.32 9.37
C LEU A 428 4.16 12.01 10.81
N ILE A 429 3.96 10.73 11.15
CA ILE A 429 3.41 10.31 12.45
C ILE A 429 4.28 9.29 13.21
N ASP A 430 5.13 8.55 12.49
CA ASP A 430 5.99 7.48 13.01
C ASP A 430 7.21 7.24 12.07
N PRO A 431 8.16 8.20 11.99
CA PRO A 431 9.35 8.07 11.13
C PRO A 431 10.17 6.80 11.37
N GLU A 432 10.27 6.34 12.62
CA GLU A 432 10.99 5.12 12.96
C GLU A 432 10.36 3.88 12.30
N PHE A 433 9.03 3.81 12.25
CA PHE A 433 8.35 2.74 11.52
C PHE A 433 8.64 2.84 10.02
N SER A 434 8.58 4.02 9.40
CA SER A 434 8.94 4.22 7.99
C SER A 434 10.36 3.73 7.68
N LYS A 435 11.35 4.14 8.48
CA LYS A 435 12.75 3.71 8.33
C LYS A 435 12.88 2.20 8.46
N HIS A 436 12.18 1.58 9.43
CA HIS A 436 12.19 0.14 9.59
C HIS A 436 11.58 -0.58 8.37
N GLN A 437 10.43 -0.12 7.86
CA GLN A 437 9.78 -0.72 6.68
C GLN A 437 10.70 -0.68 5.45
N LEU A 438 11.37 0.45 5.19
CA LEU A 438 12.32 0.54 4.09
C LEU A 438 13.53 -0.40 4.26
N LYS A 439 14.01 -0.58 5.50
CA LYS A 439 15.11 -1.50 5.81
C LYS A 439 14.74 -2.98 5.69
N LEU A 440 13.49 -3.36 5.92
CA LEU A 440 13.04 -4.76 5.86
C LEU A 440 13.47 -5.43 4.55
N PHE A 441 13.19 -4.77 3.42
CA PHE A 441 13.51 -5.29 2.09
C PHE A 441 15.00 -5.26 1.74
N LEU A 442 15.83 -4.63 2.58
CA LEU A 442 17.28 -4.53 2.41
C LEU A 442 18.05 -5.57 3.28
N PHE A 443 17.35 -6.32 4.12
CA PHE A 443 17.94 -7.39 4.94
C PHE A 443 18.34 -8.61 4.09
N GLU A 444 19.33 -9.36 4.56
CA GLU A 444 19.92 -10.51 3.86
C GLU A 444 18.94 -11.68 3.66
N TRP A 445 17.88 -11.74 4.45
CA TRP A 445 16.82 -12.75 4.36
C TRP A 445 15.54 -12.23 3.68
N TYR A 446 15.61 -11.03 3.06
CA TYR A 446 14.55 -10.46 2.20
C TYR A 446 15.11 -10.15 0.80
N MET A 447 16.23 -9.43 0.73
CA MET A 447 16.91 -9.13 -0.53
C MET A 447 17.53 -10.39 -1.11
N HIS A 448 17.34 -10.61 -2.42
CA HIS A 448 18.01 -11.70 -3.12
C HIS A 448 19.53 -11.52 -3.06
N PRO A 449 20.33 -12.60 -2.91
CA PRO A 449 21.80 -12.53 -2.90
C PRO A 449 22.47 -11.86 -4.11
N ASN A 450 21.72 -11.60 -5.18
CA ASN A 450 22.19 -10.90 -6.39
C ASN A 450 21.94 -9.39 -6.33
N GLY A 451 21.28 -8.87 -5.28
CA GLY A 451 20.89 -7.47 -5.11
C GLY A 451 19.42 -7.15 -5.41
N GLN A 452 18.63 -8.08 -5.96
CA GLN A 452 17.21 -7.84 -6.28
C GLN A 452 16.36 -7.68 -5.01
N LEU A 453 15.46 -6.69 -5.02
CA LEU A 453 14.39 -6.58 -4.01
C LEU A 453 13.20 -7.46 -4.41
N PRO A 454 12.54 -8.16 -3.47
CA PRO A 454 11.37 -8.97 -3.79
C PRO A 454 10.23 -8.07 -4.28
N ALA A 455 9.62 -8.36 -5.43
CA ALA A 455 8.53 -7.54 -5.95
C ALA A 455 7.25 -7.68 -5.10
N TYR A 456 6.58 -8.83 -5.21
CA TYR A 456 5.36 -9.16 -4.47
C TYR A 456 5.15 -10.67 -4.36
N GLU A 457 4.17 -11.10 -3.54
CA GLU A 457 3.98 -12.52 -3.16
C GLU A 457 3.76 -13.47 -4.35
N TRP A 458 3.07 -13.02 -5.40
CA TRP A 458 2.76 -13.82 -6.59
C TRP A 458 3.97 -14.08 -7.50
N ASP A 459 4.87 -13.11 -7.62
CA ASP A 459 6.15 -13.26 -8.31
C ASP A 459 7.22 -12.37 -7.67
N LEU A 460 8.07 -12.96 -6.83
CA LEU A 460 9.14 -12.22 -6.16
C LEU A 460 10.23 -11.76 -7.14
N SER A 461 10.37 -12.43 -8.29
CA SER A 461 11.39 -12.15 -9.31
C SER A 461 10.97 -11.05 -10.29
N ASP A 462 9.73 -10.57 -10.22
CA ASP A 462 9.26 -9.50 -11.08
C ASP A 462 9.98 -8.17 -10.80
N VAL A 463 9.79 -7.20 -11.69
CA VAL A 463 10.49 -5.92 -11.65
C VAL A 463 9.51 -4.79 -11.36
N ASN A 464 9.72 -4.09 -10.25
CA ASN A 464 8.97 -2.88 -9.92
C ASN A 464 9.83 -1.61 -10.14
N PRO A 465 9.21 -0.43 -10.23
CA PRO A 465 9.95 0.83 -10.27
C PRO A 465 10.92 0.96 -9.08
N PRO A 466 12.20 1.31 -9.30
CA PRO A 466 13.23 1.44 -8.26
C PRO A 466 13.11 2.75 -7.46
N VAL A 467 11.92 3.05 -6.95
CA VAL A 467 11.61 4.25 -6.15
C VAL A 467 12.11 4.15 -4.69
N HIS A 468 12.69 3.02 -4.29
CA HIS A 468 13.10 2.77 -2.90
C HIS A 468 14.15 3.78 -2.39
N ALA A 469 15.12 4.15 -3.23
CA ALA A 469 16.13 5.14 -2.87
C ALA A 469 15.57 6.56 -2.68
N TRP A 470 14.59 6.92 -3.51
CA TRP A 470 13.83 8.16 -3.33
C TRP A 470 13.11 8.18 -1.99
N ALA A 471 12.38 7.12 -1.65
CA ALA A 471 11.67 7.04 -0.38
C ALA A 471 12.62 7.06 0.83
N VAL A 472 13.77 6.37 0.76
CA VAL A 472 14.82 6.44 1.78
C VAL A 472 15.28 7.86 2.02
N PHE A 473 15.60 8.61 0.96
CA PHE A 473 16.06 9.98 1.10
C PHE A 473 14.95 10.90 1.63
N ARG A 474 13.72 10.78 1.11
CA ARG A 474 12.57 11.59 1.56
C ARG A 474 12.22 11.34 3.03
N VAL A 475 12.19 10.09 3.47
CA VAL A 475 11.94 9.74 4.88
C VAL A 475 13.07 10.25 5.76
N PHE A 476 14.33 10.15 5.32
CA PHE A 476 15.46 10.73 6.05
C PHE A 476 15.31 12.24 6.26
N LYS A 477 14.95 13.01 5.23
CA LYS A 477 14.76 14.47 5.34
C LYS A 477 13.52 14.85 6.15
N ILE A 478 12.43 14.10 6.02
CA ILE A 478 11.24 14.32 6.86
C ILE A 478 11.56 14.06 8.33
N ASP A 479 12.26 12.96 8.65
CA ASP A 479 12.68 12.65 10.02
C ASP A 479 13.65 13.71 10.56
N GLU A 480 14.63 14.13 9.75
CA GLU A 480 15.57 15.19 10.12
C GLU A 480 14.84 16.48 10.51
N TYR A 481 13.87 16.91 9.70
CA TYR A 481 13.06 18.08 10.00
C TYR A 481 12.25 17.91 11.29
N LEU A 482 11.61 16.75 11.49
CA LEU A 482 10.78 16.50 12.67
C LEU A 482 11.57 16.35 13.97
N GLN A 483 12.79 15.79 13.91
CA GLN A 483 13.66 15.55 15.07
C GLN A 483 14.69 16.66 15.29
N GLY A 484 14.89 17.54 14.30
CA GLY A 484 15.96 18.54 14.27
C GLY A 484 17.37 17.93 14.19
N ARG A 485 17.50 16.68 13.72
CA ARG A 485 18.79 15.98 13.59
C ARG A 485 18.77 14.92 12.48
N ALA A 486 19.86 14.83 11.72
CA ALA A 486 20.04 13.79 10.72
C ALA A 486 20.23 12.39 11.35
N ASP A 487 19.59 11.36 10.78
CA ASP A 487 19.88 9.95 11.08
C ASP A 487 20.83 9.34 10.03
N ILE A 488 22.11 9.70 10.14
CA ILE A 488 23.15 9.27 9.19
C ILE A 488 23.33 7.75 9.18
N ALA A 489 23.15 7.08 10.32
CA ALA A 489 23.29 5.63 10.41
C ALA A 489 22.20 4.89 9.60
N PHE A 490 20.97 5.40 9.62
CA PHE A 490 19.91 4.89 8.74
C PHE A 490 20.28 5.08 7.27
N LEU A 491 20.66 6.30 6.89
CA LEU A 491 20.96 6.66 5.50
C LEU A 491 22.13 5.84 4.94
N GLU A 492 23.22 5.75 5.69
CA GLU A 492 24.41 4.96 5.34
C GLU A 492 24.08 3.46 5.21
N SER A 493 23.33 2.91 6.17
CA SER A 493 22.92 1.49 6.13
C SER A 493 22.06 1.17 4.91
N ALA A 494 21.15 2.06 4.52
CA ALA A 494 20.29 1.86 3.36
C ALA A 494 21.09 2.02 2.06
N PHE A 495 21.95 3.04 1.98
CA PHE A 495 22.80 3.31 0.82
C PHE A 495 23.64 2.10 0.39
N GLN A 496 24.31 1.44 1.35
CA GLN A 496 25.15 0.28 1.05
C GLN A 496 24.36 -0.89 0.42
N LYS A 497 23.11 -1.08 0.83
CA LYS A 497 22.23 -2.13 0.30
C LYS A 497 21.62 -1.73 -1.04
N LEU A 498 21.23 -0.47 -1.18
CA LEU A 498 20.75 0.08 -2.44
C LEU A 498 21.85 0.08 -3.51
N LEU A 499 23.12 0.19 -3.16
CA LEU A 499 24.24 0.00 -4.09
C LEU A 499 24.24 -1.41 -4.71
N LEU A 500 23.91 -2.44 -3.93
CA LEU A 500 23.77 -3.81 -4.45
C LEU A 500 22.58 -3.90 -5.42
N ASN A 501 21.45 -3.28 -5.06
CA ASN A 501 20.28 -3.25 -5.93
C ASN A 501 20.53 -2.48 -7.23
N PHE A 502 21.17 -1.32 -7.16
CA PHE A 502 21.59 -0.56 -8.33
C PHE A 502 22.50 -1.39 -9.24
N THR A 503 23.46 -2.10 -8.64
CA THR A 503 24.37 -2.98 -9.38
C THR A 503 23.62 -4.16 -10.02
N TRP A 504 22.59 -4.70 -9.38
CA TRP A 504 21.73 -5.71 -9.98
C TRP A 504 21.04 -5.18 -11.24
N TRP A 505 20.43 -4.00 -11.16
CA TRP A 505 19.79 -3.34 -12.31
C TRP A 505 20.74 -3.21 -13.49
N VAL A 506 21.92 -2.62 -13.26
CA VAL A 506 22.97 -2.43 -14.29
C VAL A 506 23.41 -3.73 -14.94
N ASN A 507 23.42 -4.85 -14.21
CA ASN A 507 23.92 -6.13 -14.74
C ASN A 507 22.82 -7.06 -15.29
N LYS A 508 21.54 -6.83 -14.96
CA LYS A 508 20.44 -7.75 -15.26
C LYS A 508 19.30 -7.16 -16.06
N LYS A 509 19.21 -5.83 -16.11
CA LYS A 509 18.14 -5.10 -16.79
C LYS A 509 18.67 -4.17 -17.88
N ASP A 510 19.97 -4.21 -18.15
CA ASP A 510 20.63 -3.64 -19.32
C ASP A 510 21.24 -4.80 -20.13
N SER A 511 20.39 -5.54 -20.85
CA SER A 511 20.77 -6.77 -21.56
C SER A 511 21.84 -6.53 -22.63
N ASN A 512 21.86 -5.33 -23.21
CA ASN A 512 22.74 -4.93 -24.30
C ASN A 512 24.00 -4.18 -23.82
N GLY A 513 24.09 -3.84 -22.52
CA GLY A 513 25.21 -3.10 -21.93
C GLY A 513 25.33 -1.67 -22.44
N ASN A 514 24.23 -1.10 -22.93
CA ASN A 514 24.16 0.22 -23.57
C ASN A 514 23.50 1.27 -22.67
N ASN A 515 23.22 0.95 -21.40
CA ASN A 515 22.50 1.76 -20.41
C ASN A 515 21.05 2.08 -20.81
N ILE A 516 20.41 1.17 -21.54
CA ILE A 516 18.98 1.21 -21.83
C ILE A 516 18.34 0.07 -21.04
N PHE A 517 17.39 0.43 -20.19
CA PHE A 517 16.89 -0.48 -19.17
C PHE A 517 15.49 -0.96 -19.48
N GLU A 518 15.31 -2.27 -19.42
CA GLU A 518 14.06 -2.98 -19.68
C GLU A 518 13.67 -3.82 -18.46
N GLY A 519 12.40 -3.74 -18.07
CA GLY A 519 11.84 -4.43 -16.92
C GLY A 519 10.51 -5.10 -17.18
N GLY A 520 9.93 -4.92 -18.37
CA GLY A 520 8.61 -5.43 -18.71
C GLY A 520 7.52 -4.73 -17.90
N PHE A 521 7.05 -5.39 -16.84
CA PHE A 521 5.90 -5.00 -16.00
C PHE A 521 6.02 -3.59 -15.39
N LEU A 522 7.11 -3.31 -14.65
CA LEU A 522 7.40 -2.00 -14.02
C LEU A 522 6.21 -1.35 -13.28
N GLY A 523 5.29 -2.15 -12.73
CA GLY A 523 4.14 -1.68 -11.95
C GLY A 523 3.04 -0.97 -12.77
N LEU A 524 3.08 -1.06 -14.11
CA LEU A 524 2.13 -0.41 -15.02
C LEU A 524 1.47 -1.43 -15.96
N ASP A 525 0.69 -2.35 -15.38
CA ASP A 525 0.10 -3.55 -15.97
C ASP A 525 -0.32 -3.41 -17.45
N ASN A 526 -1.44 -2.73 -17.71
CA ASN A 526 -2.04 -2.66 -19.04
C ASN A 526 -1.69 -1.37 -19.81
N ILE A 527 -0.67 -0.59 -19.39
CA ILE A 527 -0.36 0.72 -20.00
C ILE A 527 0.07 0.59 -21.47
N GLY A 528 0.76 -0.52 -21.79
CA GLY A 528 1.33 -0.78 -23.11
C GLY A 528 0.28 -1.19 -24.14
N VAL A 529 0.70 -1.23 -25.41
CA VAL A 529 -0.11 -1.72 -26.53
C VAL A 529 -0.41 -3.22 -26.39
N PHE A 530 0.53 -3.96 -25.83
CA PHE A 530 0.49 -5.39 -25.51
C PHE A 530 1.22 -5.64 -24.18
N ASP A 531 1.14 -6.86 -23.66
CA ASP A 531 1.90 -7.27 -22.47
C ASP A 531 3.41 -7.12 -22.73
N ARG A 532 4.03 -6.21 -21.99
CA ARG A 532 5.45 -5.81 -22.13
C ARG A 532 6.44 -6.94 -21.79
N ASN A 533 5.99 -8.04 -21.20
CA ASN A 533 6.78 -9.24 -20.97
C ASN A 533 6.75 -10.23 -22.15
N THR A 534 5.91 -9.99 -23.17
CA THR A 534 5.73 -10.89 -24.30
C THR A 534 6.95 -10.86 -25.24
N THR A 535 7.49 -12.03 -25.57
CA THR A 535 8.47 -12.15 -26.65
C THR A 535 7.79 -11.95 -28.00
N LEU A 536 8.24 -10.97 -28.77
CA LEU A 536 7.66 -10.66 -30.07
C LEU A 536 8.09 -11.69 -31.13
N PRO A 537 7.22 -12.05 -32.10
CA PRO A 537 7.42 -13.22 -32.96
C PRO A 537 8.68 -13.20 -33.84
N ASN A 538 9.19 -12.04 -34.24
CA ASN A 538 10.39 -11.94 -35.09
C ASN A 538 11.65 -11.58 -34.28
N GLY A 539 11.56 -11.65 -32.95
CA GLY A 539 12.67 -11.33 -32.05
C GLY A 539 12.88 -9.83 -31.86
N GLU A 540 11.88 -8.99 -32.17
CA GLU A 540 11.92 -7.56 -31.84
C GLU A 540 12.02 -7.36 -30.32
N GLN A 541 12.79 -6.35 -29.91
CA GLN A 541 12.99 -5.97 -28.52
C GLN A 541 12.22 -4.68 -28.21
N LEU A 542 11.59 -4.63 -27.03
CA LEU A 542 10.88 -3.45 -26.54
C LEU A 542 11.86 -2.57 -25.76
N GLU A 543 12.18 -1.41 -26.32
CA GLU A 543 12.95 -0.37 -25.64
C GLU A 543 11.99 0.50 -24.83
N GLN A 544 12.14 0.47 -23.50
CA GLN A 544 11.20 1.10 -22.57
C GLN A 544 11.70 2.47 -22.09
N ALA A 545 10.90 3.52 -22.32
CA ALA A 545 11.25 4.88 -21.92
C ALA A 545 11.20 5.06 -20.40
N ASP A 546 10.26 4.40 -19.72
CA ASP A 546 10.13 4.41 -18.26
C ASP A 546 11.27 3.68 -17.57
N GLY A 547 11.60 2.45 -17.97
CA GLY A 547 12.67 1.65 -17.35
C GLY A 547 14.00 2.40 -17.28
N THR A 548 14.38 3.04 -18.40
CA THR A 548 15.61 3.85 -18.49
C THR A 548 15.51 5.13 -17.64
N SER A 549 14.35 5.80 -17.65
CA SER A 549 14.11 7.01 -16.86
C SER A 549 14.12 6.74 -15.35
N TRP A 550 13.57 5.61 -14.93
CA TRP A 550 13.62 5.15 -13.55
C TRP A 550 15.04 4.93 -13.07
N MET A 551 15.91 4.36 -13.91
CA MET A 551 17.32 4.19 -13.59
C MET A 551 18.09 5.51 -13.56
N ALA A 552 17.73 6.48 -14.40
CA ALA A 552 18.26 7.85 -14.30
C ALA A 552 17.87 8.50 -12.95
N MET A 553 16.60 8.37 -12.55
CA MET A 553 16.12 8.83 -11.24
C MET A 553 16.84 8.11 -10.10
N PHE A 554 17.01 6.78 -10.17
CA PHE A 554 17.72 6.00 -9.16
C PHE A 554 19.19 6.43 -9.05
N ALA A 555 19.88 6.68 -10.17
CA ALA A 555 21.23 7.20 -10.17
C ALA A 555 21.33 8.57 -9.48
N LEU A 556 20.40 9.50 -9.78
CA LEU A 556 20.37 10.81 -9.12
C LEU A 556 20.07 10.70 -7.62
N ASN A 557 19.13 9.85 -7.21
CA ASN A 557 18.83 9.63 -5.79
C ASN A 557 20.05 9.06 -5.05
N MET A 558 20.75 8.07 -5.63
CA MET A 558 21.96 7.52 -5.03
C MET A 558 23.11 8.54 -4.98
N MET A 559 23.25 9.38 -6.00
CA MET A 559 24.18 10.50 -6.00
C MET A 559 23.84 11.47 -4.87
N ARG A 560 22.58 11.89 -4.72
CA ARG A 560 22.14 12.81 -3.67
C ARG A 560 22.40 12.24 -2.27
N ILE A 561 22.07 10.97 -2.04
CA ILE A 561 22.38 10.28 -0.78
C ILE A 561 23.90 10.27 -0.53
N ALA A 562 24.71 9.97 -1.54
CA ALA A 562 26.17 9.97 -1.40
C ALA A 562 26.73 11.37 -1.10
N LEU A 563 26.20 12.43 -1.72
CA LEU A 563 26.58 13.82 -1.41
C LEU A 563 26.23 14.19 0.04
N GLU A 564 25.03 13.81 0.49
CA GLU A 564 24.59 14.03 1.88
C GLU A 564 25.53 13.33 2.88
N LEU A 565 25.86 12.05 2.63
CA LEU A 565 26.81 11.30 3.46
C LEU A 565 28.23 11.87 3.39
N ALA A 566 28.63 12.44 2.25
CA ALA A 566 29.96 13.00 2.03
C ALA A 566 30.24 14.23 2.91
N LEU A 567 29.20 14.95 3.35
CA LEU A 567 29.33 16.04 4.32
C LEU A 567 29.87 15.55 5.68
N TYR A 568 29.65 14.28 6.00
CA TYR A 568 30.09 13.65 7.25
C TYR A 568 31.30 12.73 7.06
N ASN A 569 31.43 12.11 5.88
CA ASN A 569 32.54 11.21 5.55
C ASN A 569 32.93 11.33 4.07
N ASN A 570 34.07 11.96 3.80
CA ASN A 570 34.56 12.28 2.46
C ASN A 570 34.76 11.08 1.52
N VAL A 571 34.81 9.83 2.01
CA VAL A 571 34.86 8.63 1.17
C VAL A 571 33.67 8.54 0.22
N TYR A 572 32.50 9.06 0.65
CA TYR A 572 31.29 9.05 -0.18
C TYR A 572 31.36 10.01 -1.38
N GLU A 573 32.32 10.94 -1.41
CA GLU A 573 32.56 11.75 -2.62
C GLU A 573 32.84 10.82 -3.82
N GLU A 574 33.67 9.79 -3.68
CA GLU A 574 33.96 8.88 -4.81
C GLU A 574 32.70 8.16 -5.34
N MET A 575 31.77 7.82 -4.45
CA MET A 575 30.50 7.18 -4.83
C MET A 575 29.55 8.17 -5.49
N ALA A 576 29.45 9.41 -5.00
CA ALA A 576 28.67 10.45 -5.67
C ALA A 576 29.13 10.62 -7.13
N MET A 577 30.44 10.54 -7.39
CA MET A 577 31.01 10.61 -8.74
C MET A 577 30.60 9.44 -9.62
N LYS A 578 30.60 8.23 -9.06
CA LYS A 578 30.16 7.03 -9.78
C LYS A 578 28.74 7.22 -10.30
N PHE A 579 27.83 7.66 -9.44
CA PHE A 579 26.42 7.85 -9.81
C PHE A 579 26.21 9.05 -10.74
N PHE A 580 26.97 10.13 -10.56
CA PHE A 580 26.98 11.25 -11.48
C PHE A 580 27.40 10.83 -12.90
N GLU A 581 28.54 10.12 -13.05
CA GLU A 581 28.98 9.62 -14.35
C GLU A 581 27.99 8.62 -14.96
N HIS A 582 27.34 7.79 -14.13
CA HIS A 582 26.34 6.82 -14.60
C HIS A 582 25.06 7.51 -15.09
N PHE A 583 24.57 8.53 -14.36
CA PHE A 583 23.46 9.36 -14.82
C PHE A 583 23.76 10.01 -16.18
N LEU A 584 24.97 10.55 -16.36
CA LEU A 584 25.39 11.11 -17.65
C LEU A 584 25.38 10.07 -18.78
N SER A 585 25.84 8.85 -18.51
CA SER A 585 25.79 7.75 -19.48
C SER A 585 24.34 7.40 -19.85
N ILE A 586 23.43 7.30 -18.88
CA ILE A 586 22.00 7.04 -19.15
C ILE A 586 21.38 8.17 -19.97
N ALA A 587 21.63 9.42 -19.60
CA ALA A 587 21.17 10.58 -20.35
C ALA A 587 21.70 10.55 -21.80
N ASN A 588 22.95 10.11 -21.99
CA ASN A 588 23.54 10.00 -23.32
C ASN A 588 22.85 8.94 -24.15
N SER A 589 22.56 7.78 -23.56
CA SER A 589 21.88 6.69 -24.23
C SER A 589 20.44 7.03 -24.60
N LEU A 590 19.74 7.81 -23.77
CA LEU A 590 18.40 8.32 -24.11
C LEU A 590 18.40 9.30 -25.29
N ASP A 591 19.44 10.14 -25.38
CA ASP A 591 19.59 11.10 -26.48
C ASP A 591 20.24 10.50 -27.74
N ASN A 592 21.02 9.43 -27.58
CA ASN A 592 21.76 8.74 -28.65
C ASN A 592 21.87 7.23 -28.34
N MET A 593 20.89 6.43 -28.76
CA MET A 593 20.86 4.97 -28.61
C MET A 593 21.87 4.31 -29.57
N GLY A 594 23.05 3.97 -29.04
CA GLY A 594 24.08 3.19 -29.73
C GLY A 594 24.77 3.90 -30.90
N GLU A 595 25.28 3.12 -31.87
CA GLU A 595 25.91 3.63 -33.10
C GLU A 595 24.89 4.12 -34.16
N GLU A 596 23.58 4.02 -33.87
CA GLU A 596 22.48 4.16 -34.84
C GLU A 596 21.73 5.52 -34.77
N ASN A 597 22.13 6.46 -33.90
CA ASN A 597 21.50 7.79 -33.75
C ASN A 597 19.96 7.77 -33.53
N PHE A 598 19.42 6.75 -32.86
CA PHE A 598 17.99 6.70 -32.47
C PHE A 598 17.82 7.25 -31.03
N SER A 599 16.67 7.81 -30.68
CA SER A 599 16.38 8.34 -29.33
C SER A 599 14.99 7.86 -28.91
N LEU A 600 14.68 7.82 -27.61
CA LEU A 600 13.29 7.61 -27.17
C LEU A 600 12.46 8.90 -27.20
N TRP A 601 13.07 10.04 -27.52
CA TRP A 601 12.41 11.30 -27.79
C TRP A 601 12.10 11.44 -29.28
N ASP A 602 10.81 11.47 -29.63
CA ASP A 602 10.38 11.79 -30.99
C ASP A 602 10.48 13.32 -31.21
N GLU A 603 11.38 13.77 -32.08
CA GLU A 603 11.54 15.20 -32.39
C GLU A 603 10.39 15.79 -33.23
N GLU A 604 9.64 14.95 -33.96
CA GLU A 604 8.47 15.40 -34.73
C GLU A 604 7.28 15.64 -33.80
N ASP A 605 7.00 14.66 -32.93
CA ASP A 605 5.93 14.78 -31.96
C ASP A 605 6.42 15.36 -30.62
N GLU A 606 7.66 15.80 -30.45
CA GLU A 606 8.18 16.40 -29.21
C GLU A 606 7.72 15.68 -27.90
N PHE A 607 7.75 14.34 -27.87
CA PHE A 607 7.30 13.49 -26.74
C PHE A 607 8.17 12.23 -26.60
N PHE A 608 8.18 11.63 -25.41
CA PHE A 608 8.86 10.35 -25.18
C PHE A 608 7.93 9.16 -25.43
N TYR A 609 8.44 8.15 -26.13
CA TYR A 609 7.71 6.92 -26.44
C TYR A 609 8.57 5.69 -26.19
N ASP A 610 7.91 4.56 -25.89
CA ASP A 610 8.53 3.25 -26.07
C ASP A 610 8.81 3.01 -27.57
N ALA A 611 9.80 2.17 -27.87
CA ALA A 611 10.14 1.82 -29.24
C ALA A 611 10.33 0.31 -29.42
N LEU A 612 10.05 -0.18 -30.62
CA LEU A 612 10.43 -1.52 -31.03
C LEU A 612 11.72 -1.46 -31.84
N SER A 613 12.73 -2.18 -31.36
CA SER A 613 13.99 -2.42 -32.06
C SER A 613 13.91 -3.75 -32.80
N SER A 614 14.09 -3.70 -34.12
CA SER A 614 14.10 -4.88 -34.99
C SER A 614 15.53 -5.45 -35.12
N SER A 615 15.62 -6.75 -35.43
CA SER A 615 16.92 -7.42 -35.61
C SER A 615 17.76 -6.89 -36.80
N ASP A 616 17.16 -6.09 -37.69
CA ASP A 616 17.84 -5.42 -38.80
C ASP A 616 18.36 -4.00 -38.47
N GLY A 617 18.23 -3.56 -37.22
CA GLY A 617 18.64 -2.24 -36.74
C GLY A 617 17.61 -1.13 -37.00
N SER A 618 16.41 -1.47 -37.48
CA SER A 618 15.32 -0.49 -37.62
C SER A 618 14.55 -0.31 -36.32
N HIS A 619 14.14 0.94 -36.06
CA HIS A 619 13.41 1.33 -34.85
C HIS A 619 12.03 1.89 -35.20
N MET A 620 11.02 1.59 -34.38
CA MET A 620 9.65 2.10 -34.54
C MET A 620 9.10 2.60 -33.21
N TYR A 621 8.75 3.89 -33.15
CA TYR A 621 8.06 4.46 -31.99
C TYR A 621 6.63 3.90 -31.85
N LEU A 622 6.32 3.46 -30.63
CA LEU A 622 4.96 3.20 -30.18
C LEU A 622 4.34 4.53 -29.74
N ARG A 623 3.82 5.31 -30.70
CA ARG A 623 3.23 6.65 -30.51
C ARG A 623 1.91 6.67 -29.72
N LEU A 624 1.93 6.09 -28.53
CA LEU A 624 0.85 6.05 -27.56
C LEU A 624 1.23 6.94 -26.38
N ARG A 625 0.58 8.11 -26.26
CA ARG A 625 0.83 9.12 -25.24
C ARG A 625 0.28 8.67 -23.89
N THR A 626 1.14 7.98 -23.16
CA THR A 626 0.89 7.50 -21.79
C THR A 626 1.73 8.27 -20.79
N ILE A 627 1.48 8.02 -19.52
CA ILE A 627 2.28 8.51 -18.40
C ILE A 627 3.74 8.11 -18.48
N VAL A 628 4.06 7.03 -19.22
CA VAL A 628 5.42 6.56 -19.51
C VAL A 628 6.26 7.67 -20.14
N GLY A 629 5.68 8.43 -21.07
CA GLY A 629 6.36 9.57 -21.69
C GLY A 629 6.58 10.77 -20.76
N LEU A 630 5.96 10.77 -19.58
CA LEU A 630 6.13 11.78 -18.54
C LEU A 630 7.14 11.37 -17.45
N ILE A 631 7.43 10.07 -17.29
CA ILE A 631 8.39 9.54 -16.30
C ILE A 631 9.82 10.13 -16.42
N PRO A 632 10.37 10.47 -17.60
CA PRO A 632 11.66 11.17 -17.70
C PRO A 632 11.77 12.43 -16.84
N MET A 633 10.64 13.07 -16.50
CA MET A 633 10.58 14.25 -15.64
C MET A 633 11.02 13.97 -14.20
N PHE A 634 10.92 12.73 -13.72
CA PHE A 634 11.23 12.37 -12.33
C PHE A 634 12.74 12.30 -12.07
N ALA A 635 13.54 12.15 -13.12
CA ALA A 635 14.98 12.27 -13.05
C ALA A 635 15.37 13.76 -13.00
N VAL A 636 15.24 14.36 -11.82
CA VAL A 636 15.62 15.75 -11.54
C VAL A 636 16.26 15.89 -10.15
N GLU A 637 17.43 16.50 -10.12
CA GLU A 637 18.17 16.84 -8.91
C GLU A 637 18.78 18.23 -9.03
N VAL A 638 18.78 18.98 -7.93
CA VAL A 638 19.36 20.33 -7.87
C VAL A 638 20.44 20.36 -6.80
N ILE A 639 21.63 20.81 -7.19
CA ILE A 639 22.78 20.95 -6.30
C ILE A 639 23.10 22.43 -6.17
N ASP A 640 23.28 22.90 -4.94
CA ASP A 640 23.74 24.27 -4.69
C ASP A 640 25.27 24.37 -4.71
N ASP A 641 25.77 25.58 -5.00
CA ASP A 641 27.21 25.86 -4.99
C ASP A 641 27.84 25.57 -3.63
N GLU A 642 27.12 25.82 -2.53
CA GLU A 642 27.63 25.65 -1.17
C GLU A 642 28.00 24.19 -0.88
N MET A 643 27.11 23.24 -1.18
CA MET A 643 27.39 21.81 -1.07
C MET A 643 28.59 21.41 -1.92
N ILE A 644 28.72 21.96 -3.13
CA ILE A 644 29.87 21.66 -4.03
C ILE A 644 31.19 22.22 -3.47
N GLU A 645 31.18 23.41 -2.88
CA GLU A 645 32.36 23.98 -2.23
C GLU A 645 32.79 23.16 -1.01
N ASN A 646 31.83 22.58 -0.28
CA ASN A 646 32.08 21.68 0.84
C ASN A 646 32.61 20.29 0.41
N LEU A 647 32.55 19.95 -0.89
CA LEU A 647 32.94 18.65 -1.46
C LEU A 647 34.02 18.82 -2.56
N PRO A 648 35.28 19.13 -2.18
CA PRO A 648 36.31 19.54 -3.12
C PRO A 648 36.79 18.44 -4.08
N ASN A 649 36.73 17.17 -3.68
CA ASN A 649 37.08 16.06 -4.59
C ASN A 649 35.99 15.87 -5.63
N PHE A 650 34.71 16.00 -5.23
CA PHE A 650 33.57 16.01 -6.13
C PHE A 650 33.67 17.12 -7.15
N LYS A 651 33.83 18.35 -6.68
CA LYS A 651 34.00 19.51 -7.55
C LYS A 651 35.11 19.32 -8.58
N LYS A 652 36.28 18.83 -8.15
CA LYS A 652 37.44 18.60 -9.02
C LYS A 652 37.15 17.55 -10.09
N ARG A 653 36.57 16.41 -9.73
CA ARG A 653 36.31 15.32 -10.68
C ARG A 653 35.16 15.65 -11.62
N MET A 654 34.10 16.26 -11.12
CA MET A 654 33.03 16.79 -11.96
C MET A 654 33.57 17.76 -13.02
N LYS A 655 34.39 18.74 -12.61
CA LYS A 655 35.07 19.65 -13.56
C LYS A 655 35.89 18.89 -14.61
N TRP A 656 36.64 17.88 -14.19
CA TRP A 656 37.39 17.04 -15.12
C TRP A 656 36.48 16.32 -16.13
N VAL A 657 35.34 15.78 -15.70
CA VAL A 657 34.37 15.13 -16.61
C VAL A 657 33.83 16.13 -17.62
N LEU A 658 33.43 17.32 -17.17
CA LEU A 658 32.93 18.38 -18.04
C LEU A 658 33.98 18.83 -19.08
N GLU A 659 35.26 18.89 -18.71
CA GLU A 659 36.34 19.30 -19.60
C GLU A 659 36.81 18.19 -20.56
N ASN A 660 36.76 16.92 -20.14
CA ASN A 660 37.40 15.80 -20.86
C ASN A 660 36.40 14.85 -21.55
N LYS A 661 35.11 14.92 -21.23
CA LYS A 661 34.04 14.12 -21.86
C LYS A 661 33.00 15.07 -22.49
N PRO A 662 33.33 15.77 -23.59
CA PRO A 662 32.48 16.82 -24.15
C PRO A 662 31.09 16.34 -24.61
N GLU A 663 30.97 15.08 -25.03
CA GLU A 663 29.69 14.45 -25.38
C GLU A 663 28.78 14.35 -24.15
N LEU A 664 29.28 13.82 -23.03
CA LEU A 664 28.54 13.80 -21.76
C LEU A 664 28.32 15.21 -21.20
N ALA A 665 29.31 16.10 -21.36
CA ALA A 665 29.22 17.48 -20.94
C ALA A 665 28.15 18.24 -21.72
N SER A 666 27.85 17.85 -22.97
CA SER A 666 26.76 18.42 -23.76
C SER A 666 25.39 18.15 -23.15
N LEU A 667 25.25 16.98 -22.50
CA LEU A 667 24.04 16.57 -21.78
C LEU A 667 23.91 17.24 -20.43
N VAL A 668 24.95 17.88 -19.90
CA VAL A 668 24.95 18.80 -18.73
C VAL A 668 25.34 20.24 -19.10
N SER A 669 25.34 20.54 -20.41
CA SER A 669 25.83 21.80 -20.96
C SER A 669 24.98 22.94 -20.43
N ARG A 670 25.70 23.94 -19.89
CA ARG A 670 25.27 25.05 -19.03
C ARG A 670 25.39 24.83 -17.52
N TRP A 671 26.23 23.90 -17.03
CA TRP A 671 26.69 23.92 -15.63
C TRP A 671 27.18 25.31 -15.19
N GLU A 672 27.88 26.03 -16.06
CA GLU A 672 28.33 27.41 -15.79
C GLU A 672 27.19 28.45 -15.79
N VAL A 673 26.01 28.13 -16.33
CA VAL A 673 24.81 28.96 -16.22
C VAL A 673 24.12 28.61 -14.92
N LYS A 674 24.55 29.34 -13.91
CA LYS A 674 23.92 29.40 -12.59
C LYS A 674 22.44 29.75 -12.74
N GLY A 675 21.58 28.94 -12.14
CA GLY A 675 20.21 29.35 -11.84
C GLY A 675 20.21 30.51 -10.84
N GLN A 676 19.04 30.86 -10.31
CA GLN A 676 18.99 31.78 -9.17
C GLN A 676 19.85 31.21 -8.02
N ASP A 677 20.63 32.06 -7.36
CA ASP A 677 21.49 31.71 -6.23
C ASP A 677 22.60 30.68 -6.51
N SER A 678 23.11 30.59 -7.75
CA SER A 678 24.22 29.67 -8.11
C SER A 678 23.91 28.18 -8.01
N LYS A 679 22.68 27.80 -8.33
CA LYS A 679 22.26 26.39 -8.38
C LYS A 679 22.60 25.73 -9.71
N HIS A 680 22.74 24.41 -9.67
CA HIS A 680 22.98 23.56 -10.83
C HIS A 680 21.90 22.48 -10.99
N LEU A 681 21.44 22.28 -12.22
CA LEU A 681 20.39 21.31 -12.56
C LEU A 681 20.97 20.04 -13.21
N LEU A 682 20.63 18.89 -12.64
CA LEU A 682 20.84 17.58 -13.25
C LEU A 682 19.48 16.98 -13.56
N SER A 683 19.15 16.87 -14.85
CA SER A 683 17.89 16.31 -15.31
C SER A 683 17.98 15.82 -16.75
N LEU A 684 17.14 14.82 -17.08
CA LEU A 684 16.88 14.37 -18.45
C LEU A 684 16.14 15.42 -19.29
N LEU A 685 15.38 16.32 -18.64
CA LEU A 685 14.60 17.34 -19.32
C LEU A 685 15.20 18.73 -19.12
N ARG A 686 15.25 19.52 -20.20
CA ARG A 686 15.68 20.93 -20.14
C ARG A 686 14.88 21.83 -21.04
N GLY A 687 14.68 23.07 -20.57
CA GLY A 687 14.18 24.20 -21.36
C GLY A 687 13.01 23.82 -22.26
N HIS A 688 13.31 23.65 -23.54
CA HIS A 688 12.34 23.27 -24.58
C HIS A 688 11.60 21.96 -24.29
N ARG A 689 12.32 20.84 -24.06
CA ARG A 689 11.67 19.52 -23.87
C ARG A 689 10.74 19.51 -22.65
N LEU A 690 11.15 20.16 -21.56
CA LEU A 690 10.30 20.34 -20.38
C LEU A 690 9.03 21.14 -20.73
N LYS A 691 9.14 22.26 -21.46
CA LYS A 691 7.97 23.04 -21.90
C LYS A 691 7.03 22.22 -22.78
N ARG A 692 7.56 21.36 -23.68
CA ARG A 692 6.75 20.52 -24.56
C ARG A 692 6.01 19.42 -23.81
N LEU A 693 6.68 18.75 -22.88
CA LEU A 693 6.02 17.78 -22.02
C LEU A 693 4.94 18.41 -21.15
N LEU A 694 5.23 19.56 -20.52
CA LEU A 694 4.25 20.28 -19.71
C LEU A 694 3.07 20.79 -20.54
N HIS A 695 3.31 21.24 -21.77
CA HIS A 695 2.23 21.65 -22.67
C HIS A 695 1.22 20.52 -22.90
N ARG A 696 1.66 19.26 -23.08
CA ARG A 696 0.74 18.11 -23.18
C ARG A 696 0.16 17.69 -21.84
N MET A 697 1.00 17.57 -20.81
CA MET A 697 0.57 17.11 -19.48
C MET A 697 -0.50 18.03 -18.88
N LEU A 698 -0.40 19.33 -19.13
CA LEU A 698 -1.32 20.35 -18.61
C LEU A 698 -2.46 20.69 -19.58
N ASN A 699 -2.63 19.91 -20.66
CA ASN A 699 -3.73 20.05 -21.60
C ASN A 699 -4.97 19.29 -21.12
N PRO A 700 -6.13 19.97 -20.90
CA PRO A 700 -7.37 19.30 -20.51
C PRO A 700 -7.89 18.24 -21.48
N ASP A 701 -7.61 18.43 -22.77
CA ASP A 701 -7.99 17.52 -23.86
C ASP A 701 -7.04 16.32 -23.98
N GLU A 702 -5.95 16.31 -23.21
CA GLU A 702 -5.02 15.18 -23.11
C GLU A 702 -4.98 14.67 -21.66
N PHE A 703 -3.95 15.04 -20.89
CA PHE A 703 -3.69 14.42 -19.59
C PHE A 703 -4.35 15.15 -18.41
N LEU A 704 -4.60 16.45 -18.49
CA LEU A 704 -5.04 17.23 -17.32
C LEU A 704 -6.53 17.01 -17.03
N SER A 705 -6.83 16.44 -15.88
CA SER A 705 -8.18 16.29 -15.35
C SER A 705 -8.48 17.32 -14.26
N GLU A 706 -9.76 17.52 -13.97
CA GLU A 706 -10.24 18.23 -12.77
C GLU A 706 -9.78 17.59 -11.45
N TYR A 707 -9.27 16.36 -11.51
CA TYR A 707 -8.91 15.55 -10.34
C TYR A 707 -7.43 15.13 -10.30
N GLY A 708 -6.62 15.48 -11.31
CA GLY A 708 -5.20 15.10 -11.38
C GLY A 708 -4.71 14.94 -12.82
N VAL A 709 -3.59 14.26 -13.01
CA VAL A 709 -3.03 13.87 -14.31
C VAL A 709 -3.45 12.43 -14.62
N ARG A 710 -4.09 12.23 -15.77
CA ARG A 710 -4.53 10.92 -16.29
C ARG A 710 -3.33 10.06 -16.68
N ALA A 711 -3.48 8.74 -16.61
CA ALA A 711 -2.41 7.81 -17.01
C ALA A 711 -2.27 7.65 -18.54
N LEU A 712 -3.32 7.96 -19.32
CA LEU A 712 -3.32 7.97 -20.78
C LEU A 712 -3.96 9.27 -21.29
N SER A 713 -3.44 9.82 -22.38
CA SER A 713 -4.04 10.98 -23.03
C SER A 713 -5.50 10.73 -23.41
N LYS A 714 -6.37 11.69 -23.09
CA LYS A 714 -7.78 11.66 -23.46
C LYS A 714 -8.02 11.76 -24.97
N GLU A 715 -7.02 12.16 -25.77
CA GLU A 715 -7.10 12.16 -27.24
C GLU A 715 -7.54 10.80 -27.81
N TYR A 716 -7.16 9.70 -27.16
CA TYR A 716 -7.51 8.33 -27.57
C TYR A 716 -8.96 7.94 -27.25
N GLU A 717 -9.78 8.85 -26.72
CA GLU A 717 -11.24 8.72 -26.66
C GLU A 717 -11.85 8.86 -28.07
N GLU A 718 -11.39 9.85 -28.84
CA GLU A 718 -11.87 10.10 -30.20
C GLU A 718 -10.99 9.45 -31.28
N ASN A 719 -9.68 9.29 -30.99
CA ASN A 719 -8.69 8.81 -31.95
C ASN A 719 -8.05 7.50 -31.47
N ILE A 720 -8.77 6.38 -31.52
CA ILE A 720 -8.26 5.07 -31.07
C ILE A 720 -6.88 4.78 -31.69
N TYR A 721 -5.89 4.50 -30.85
CA TYR A 721 -4.56 4.12 -31.32
C TYR A 721 -4.60 2.70 -31.87
N THR A 722 -4.13 2.50 -33.09
CA THR A 722 -4.03 1.18 -33.72
C THR A 722 -2.61 0.88 -34.15
N LEU A 723 -2.12 -0.31 -33.82
CA LEU A 723 -0.83 -0.82 -34.29
C LEU A 723 -1.05 -2.17 -34.95
N LYS A 724 -0.60 -2.29 -36.19
CA LYS A 724 -0.54 -3.59 -36.86
C LYS A 724 0.86 -4.15 -36.74
N LEU A 725 1.02 -5.21 -35.96
CA LEU A 725 2.27 -5.95 -35.83
C LEU A 725 2.02 -7.40 -36.31
N ASN A 726 2.63 -7.76 -37.43
CA ASN A 726 2.37 -9.02 -38.13
C ASN A 726 0.88 -9.17 -38.53
N ASP A 727 0.27 -10.32 -38.22
CA ASP A 727 -1.15 -10.63 -38.48
C ASP A 727 -2.08 -10.26 -37.29
N THR A 728 -1.56 -9.54 -36.28
CA THR A 728 -2.33 -9.09 -35.11
C THR A 728 -2.54 -7.58 -35.17
N ASP A 729 -3.80 -7.16 -35.10
CA ASP A 729 -4.19 -5.77 -34.95
C ASP A 729 -4.38 -5.46 -33.46
N TYR A 730 -3.56 -4.55 -32.94
CA TYR A 730 -3.68 -4.06 -31.56
C TYR A 730 -4.41 -2.72 -31.56
N SER A 731 -5.27 -2.51 -30.56
CA SER A 731 -5.95 -1.25 -30.35
C SER A 731 -5.89 -0.81 -28.88
N VAL A 732 -5.62 0.47 -28.65
CA VAL A 732 -5.69 1.10 -27.34
C VAL A 732 -6.60 2.32 -27.42
N LYS A 733 -7.56 2.42 -26.51
CA LYS A 733 -8.43 3.57 -26.34
C LYS A 733 -8.34 4.09 -24.91
N TYR A 734 -8.77 5.33 -24.73
CA TYR A 734 -8.95 5.91 -23.39
C TYR A 734 -10.10 5.23 -22.64
N THR A 735 -9.80 4.66 -21.48
CA THR A 735 -10.75 4.05 -20.54
C THR A 735 -10.59 4.73 -19.20
N PRO A 736 -11.51 5.63 -18.81
CA PRO A 736 -11.27 6.52 -17.68
C PRO A 736 -11.43 5.85 -16.31
N ALA A 737 -11.96 4.63 -16.24
CA ALA A 737 -12.22 3.91 -14.99
C ALA A 737 -11.76 2.45 -15.09
N GLU A 738 -12.66 1.47 -15.06
CA GLU A 738 -12.32 0.05 -15.12
C GLU A 738 -11.70 -0.34 -16.48
N SER A 739 -10.90 -1.41 -16.49
CA SER A 739 -10.29 -1.94 -17.71
C SER A 739 -11.34 -2.59 -18.62
N ASP A 740 -11.26 -2.34 -19.92
CA ASP A 740 -12.09 -3.03 -20.91
C ASP A 740 -11.50 -4.37 -21.39
N SER A 741 -10.40 -4.81 -20.78
CA SER A 741 -9.67 -6.04 -21.12
C SER A 741 -9.29 -6.85 -19.89
N GLY A 742 -9.06 -8.15 -20.07
CA GLY A 742 -8.60 -9.07 -19.01
C GLY A 742 -7.08 -9.20 -18.86
N LEU A 743 -6.29 -8.28 -19.45
CA LEU A 743 -4.84 -8.27 -19.26
C LEU A 743 -4.52 -8.11 -17.76
N PHE A 744 -3.60 -8.93 -17.23
CA PHE A 744 -3.20 -8.93 -15.82
C PHE A 744 -4.35 -9.13 -14.82
N GLY A 745 -5.34 -9.96 -15.16
CA GLY A 745 -6.51 -10.23 -14.31
C GLY A 745 -7.63 -9.19 -14.47
N GLY A 746 -7.29 -7.99 -14.93
CA GLY A 746 -8.23 -6.93 -15.27
C GLY A 746 -8.69 -6.05 -14.11
N ASN A 747 -8.10 -6.18 -12.92
CA ASN A 747 -8.41 -5.37 -11.74
C ASN A 747 -7.96 -3.91 -11.90
N SER A 748 -6.75 -3.74 -12.42
CA SER A 748 -6.08 -2.45 -12.52
C SER A 748 -6.18 -1.90 -13.94
N ASN A 749 -6.29 -0.57 -14.05
CA ASN A 749 -6.32 0.11 -15.33
C ASN A 749 -5.45 1.37 -15.37
N TRP A 750 -4.45 1.37 -16.25
CA TRP A 750 -3.54 2.47 -16.51
C TRP A 750 -3.90 3.24 -17.80
N ARG A 751 -4.98 2.88 -18.52
CA ARG A 751 -5.37 3.49 -19.80
C ARG A 751 -6.31 4.69 -19.67
N GLY A 752 -6.17 5.46 -18.59
CA GLY A 752 -6.97 6.67 -18.38
C GLY A 752 -7.13 7.15 -16.94
N PRO A 753 -7.25 6.28 -15.93
CA PRO A 753 -7.46 6.71 -14.56
C PRO A 753 -6.32 7.55 -13.97
N ILE A 754 -6.59 8.16 -12.82
CA ILE A 754 -5.66 8.96 -12.03
C ILE A 754 -5.10 8.10 -10.91
N TRP A 755 -3.78 8.06 -10.81
CA TRP A 755 -3.05 7.27 -9.82
C TRP A 755 -2.21 8.19 -8.92
N PHE A 756 -2.34 8.02 -7.61
CA PHE A 756 -1.67 8.85 -6.60
C PHE A 756 -0.14 8.78 -6.66
N PRO A 757 0.52 7.61 -6.80
CA PRO A 757 1.98 7.51 -6.82
C PRO A 757 2.63 8.42 -7.88
N ILE A 758 2.13 8.33 -9.11
CA ILE A 758 2.68 9.07 -10.24
C ILE A 758 2.36 10.57 -10.12
N ASN A 759 1.12 10.92 -9.76
CA ASN A 759 0.76 12.31 -9.55
C ASN A 759 1.58 12.97 -8.43
N PHE A 760 1.90 12.23 -7.38
CA PHE A 760 2.78 12.70 -6.31
C PHE A 760 4.20 12.97 -6.80
N LEU A 761 4.79 12.04 -7.58
CA LEU A 761 6.11 12.25 -8.19
C LEU A 761 6.14 13.42 -9.18
N ILE A 762 5.05 13.65 -9.94
CA ILE A 762 4.89 14.83 -10.80
C ILE A 762 4.98 16.11 -9.95
N ILE A 763 4.21 16.18 -8.86
CA ILE A 763 4.20 17.34 -7.96
C ILE A 763 5.60 17.60 -7.38
N GLU A 764 6.29 16.56 -6.88
CA GLU A 764 7.65 16.71 -6.35
C GLU A 764 8.66 17.15 -7.43
N SER A 765 8.54 16.60 -8.63
CA SER A 765 9.44 16.96 -9.74
C SER A 765 9.25 18.41 -10.17
N LEU A 766 8.00 18.89 -10.26
CA LEU A 766 7.70 20.29 -10.54
C LEU A 766 8.31 21.24 -9.50
N GLN A 767 8.24 20.86 -8.22
CA GLN A 767 8.85 21.63 -7.13
C GLN A 767 10.38 21.67 -7.26
N ARG A 768 11.02 20.54 -7.60
CA ARG A 768 12.47 20.49 -7.86
C ARG A 768 12.88 21.35 -9.06
N PHE A 769 12.14 21.29 -10.17
CA PHE A 769 12.39 22.19 -11.30
C PHE A 769 12.17 23.66 -10.94
N PHE A 770 11.13 23.98 -10.17
CA PHE A 770 10.90 25.35 -9.69
C PHE A 770 12.09 25.86 -8.88
N PHE A 771 12.64 25.04 -7.99
CA PHE A 771 13.76 25.42 -7.13
C PHE A 771 15.01 25.88 -7.93
N TYR A 772 15.21 25.32 -9.14
CA TYR A 772 16.27 25.74 -10.06
C TYR A 772 15.87 26.94 -10.94
N TYR A 773 14.71 26.88 -11.58
CA TYR A 773 14.28 27.86 -12.60
C TYR A 773 13.61 29.14 -12.03
N SER A 774 13.39 29.19 -10.72
CA SER A 774 12.58 30.19 -10.01
C SER A 774 12.73 31.64 -10.50
N PRO A 775 11.68 32.47 -10.39
CA PRO A 775 10.27 32.22 -10.71
C PRO A 775 9.96 32.45 -12.21
N ASP A 776 10.99 32.67 -13.03
CA ASP A 776 10.86 33.21 -14.38
C ASP A 776 10.48 32.16 -15.45
N PHE A 777 10.57 30.87 -15.11
CA PHE A 777 10.13 29.80 -16.01
C PHE A 777 8.62 29.62 -15.94
N LEU A 778 7.95 30.28 -16.87
CA LEU A 778 6.51 30.22 -17.03
C LEU A 778 6.11 29.23 -18.13
N VAL A 779 5.04 28.49 -17.85
CA VAL A 779 4.33 27.64 -18.81
C VAL A 779 2.84 27.95 -18.78
N GLU A 780 2.17 27.69 -19.90
CA GLU A 780 0.74 27.93 -20.00
C GLU A 780 -0.01 26.92 -19.12
N TYR A 781 -0.93 27.41 -18.28
CA TYR A 781 -1.68 26.57 -17.35
C TYR A 781 -3.13 27.08 -17.12
N PRO A 782 -4.14 26.23 -17.41
CA PRO A 782 -4.07 25.04 -18.26
C PRO A 782 -3.60 25.39 -19.67
N THR A 783 -3.05 24.42 -20.40
CA THR A 783 -2.70 24.61 -21.83
C THR A 783 -3.93 25.05 -22.62
N GLY A 784 -3.77 26.02 -23.52
CA GLY A 784 -4.86 26.62 -24.30
C GLY A 784 -5.65 27.73 -23.58
N SER A 785 -5.35 28.04 -22.32
CA SER A 785 -6.05 29.07 -21.55
C SER A 785 -5.54 30.51 -21.77
N GLY A 786 -4.33 30.67 -22.31
CA GLY A 786 -3.61 31.95 -22.39
C GLY A 786 -3.03 32.45 -21.06
N ASN A 787 -3.27 31.75 -19.94
CA ASN A 787 -2.72 32.07 -18.64
C ASN A 787 -1.40 31.34 -18.42
N TYR A 788 -0.44 32.00 -17.77
CA TYR A 788 0.88 31.45 -17.50
C TYR A 788 1.13 31.40 -16.00
N SER A 789 1.65 30.28 -15.52
CA SER A 789 2.01 30.05 -14.13
C SER A 789 3.43 29.50 -14.03
N ASN A 790 4.05 29.73 -12.87
CA ASN A 790 5.32 29.09 -12.56
C ASN A 790 5.09 27.63 -12.10
N LEU A 791 6.17 26.84 -12.02
CA LEU A 791 6.08 25.41 -11.73
C LEU A 791 5.58 25.09 -10.30
N ASP A 792 5.80 25.95 -9.31
CA ASP A 792 5.31 25.75 -7.94
C ASP A 792 3.80 25.99 -7.83
N GLU A 793 3.30 27.04 -8.49
CA GLU A 793 1.85 27.32 -8.61
C GLU A 793 1.11 26.15 -9.28
N ILE A 794 1.73 25.53 -10.28
CA ILE A 794 1.18 24.35 -10.97
C ILE A 794 1.21 23.14 -10.04
N ALA A 795 2.31 22.90 -9.34
CA ALA A 795 2.39 21.83 -8.34
C ALA A 795 1.30 21.99 -7.26
N ASP A 796 1.06 23.22 -6.78
CA ASP A 796 -0.04 23.56 -5.85
C ASP A 796 -1.41 23.26 -6.47
N ALA A 797 -1.61 23.66 -7.72
CA ALA A 797 -2.87 23.44 -8.41
C ALA A 797 -3.16 21.94 -8.62
N LEU A 798 -2.16 21.13 -8.96
CA LEU A 798 -2.29 19.67 -9.03
C LEU A 798 -2.56 19.05 -7.65
N SER A 799 -1.89 19.52 -6.60
CA SER A 799 -2.17 19.09 -5.22
C SER A 799 -3.64 19.32 -4.85
N ARG A 800 -4.16 20.52 -5.15
CA ARG A 800 -5.59 20.86 -4.94
C ARG A 800 -6.55 19.98 -5.75
N ARG A 801 -6.20 19.60 -6.97
CA ARG A 801 -7.01 18.70 -7.82
C ARG A 801 -7.12 17.30 -7.19
N LEU A 802 -6.01 16.77 -6.67
CA LEU A 802 -6.02 15.49 -5.95
C LEU A 802 -6.82 15.59 -4.64
N SER A 803 -6.66 16.67 -3.88
CA SER A 803 -7.46 16.90 -2.66
C SER A 803 -8.97 16.99 -2.95
N LYS A 804 -9.34 17.62 -4.07
CA LYS A 804 -10.74 17.76 -4.50
C LYS A 804 -11.46 16.41 -4.64
N ILE A 805 -10.75 15.31 -4.92
CA ILE A 805 -11.33 13.96 -4.98
C ILE A 805 -12.06 13.61 -3.68
N PHE A 806 -11.47 13.96 -2.54
CA PHE A 806 -11.98 13.58 -1.22
C PHE A 806 -12.77 14.67 -0.55
N LEU A 807 -12.45 15.94 -0.78
CA LEU A 807 -13.06 17.06 -0.07
C LEU A 807 -14.48 17.35 -0.55
N LYS A 808 -15.30 17.88 0.36
CA LYS A 808 -16.63 18.38 0.02
C LYS A 808 -16.54 19.58 -0.92
N ASP A 809 -17.35 19.56 -1.97
CA ASP A 809 -17.62 20.73 -2.80
C ASP A 809 -18.62 21.70 -2.13
N GLU A 810 -18.99 22.77 -2.83
CA GLU A 810 -19.97 23.75 -2.37
C GLU A 810 -21.37 23.18 -2.12
N ASN A 811 -21.70 22.03 -2.72
CA ASN A 811 -22.96 21.30 -2.55
C ASN A 811 -22.86 20.22 -1.46
N GLY A 812 -21.69 20.05 -0.84
CA GLY A 812 -21.43 19.03 0.17
C GLY A 812 -21.13 17.63 -0.38
N ASN A 813 -20.91 17.50 -1.69
CA ASN A 813 -20.61 16.22 -2.35
C ASN A 813 -19.10 15.98 -2.42
N ARG A 814 -18.69 14.71 -2.44
CA ARG A 814 -17.29 14.28 -2.61
C ARG A 814 -17.15 13.48 -3.92
N PRO A 815 -16.28 13.85 -4.85
CA PRO A 815 -16.09 13.08 -6.09
C PRO A 815 -15.85 11.58 -5.87
N VAL A 816 -15.07 11.19 -4.86
CA VAL A 816 -14.79 9.78 -4.52
C VAL A 816 -16.05 8.94 -4.32
N ASN A 817 -17.13 9.54 -3.80
CA ASN A 817 -18.43 8.89 -3.56
C ASN A 817 -19.38 8.98 -4.77
N GLY A 818 -18.90 9.44 -5.93
CA GLY A 818 -19.69 9.80 -7.10
C GLY A 818 -20.53 8.67 -7.71
N GLN A 819 -20.19 7.42 -7.46
CA GLN A 819 -20.91 6.26 -8.01
C GLN A 819 -22.30 6.06 -7.39
N TYR A 820 -22.45 6.32 -6.09
CA TYR A 820 -23.65 5.99 -5.34
C TYR A 820 -24.23 7.21 -4.60
N PRO A 821 -25.46 7.65 -4.91
CA PRO A 821 -26.09 8.80 -4.26
C PRO A 821 -26.17 8.72 -2.74
N ARG A 822 -26.27 7.49 -2.21
CA ARG A 822 -26.30 7.24 -0.78
C ARG A 822 -25.01 7.66 -0.09
N PHE A 823 -23.85 7.32 -0.66
CA PHE A 823 -22.55 7.71 -0.09
C PHE A 823 -22.30 9.22 -0.17
N GLN A 824 -23.06 9.95 -0.98
CA GLN A 824 -22.99 11.41 -1.01
C GLN A 824 -23.86 12.07 0.05
N THR A 825 -25.08 11.57 0.23
CA THR A 825 -26.15 12.33 0.90
C THR A 825 -26.59 11.75 2.23
N ASP A 826 -26.42 10.44 2.45
CA ASP A 826 -26.82 9.76 3.69
C ASP A 826 -25.86 10.17 4.83
N PRO A 827 -26.36 10.76 5.94
CA PRO A 827 -25.54 11.12 7.10
C PRO A 827 -24.76 9.95 7.71
N ASP A 828 -25.24 8.72 7.51
CA ASP A 828 -24.59 7.51 8.02
C ASP A 828 -23.50 6.97 7.08
N PHE A 829 -23.22 7.64 5.95
CA PHE A 829 -22.20 7.21 4.98
C PHE A 829 -21.27 8.33 4.53
N LYS A 830 -21.79 9.55 4.32
CA LYS A 830 -21.08 10.64 3.61
C LYS A 830 -19.77 11.14 4.22
N ASP A 831 -19.56 10.88 5.51
CA ASP A 831 -18.38 11.30 6.26
C ASP A 831 -17.44 10.14 6.60
N TYR A 832 -17.73 8.94 6.10
CA TYR A 832 -16.85 7.78 6.19
C TYR A 832 -16.15 7.56 4.84
N ILE A 833 -14.85 7.85 4.83
CA ILE A 833 -14.06 7.97 3.61
C ILE A 833 -13.46 6.61 3.25
N LEU A 834 -13.66 6.19 2.00
CA LEU A 834 -12.95 5.07 1.39
C LEU A 834 -11.78 5.61 0.56
N PHE A 835 -10.70 4.84 0.52
CA PHE A 835 -9.48 5.20 -0.21
C PHE A 835 -9.23 4.11 -1.24
N TYR A 836 -9.42 4.48 -2.49
CA TYR A 836 -9.43 3.55 -3.62
C TYR A 836 -8.04 3.37 -4.23
N GLU A 837 -7.88 2.30 -5.01
CA GLU A 837 -6.66 2.01 -5.77
C GLU A 837 -6.32 3.14 -6.76
N TYR A 838 -7.33 3.56 -7.52
CA TYR A 838 -7.23 4.64 -8.49
C TYR A 838 -8.58 5.37 -8.64
N PHE A 839 -8.57 6.45 -9.42
CA PHE A 839 -9.72 7.34 -9.55
C PHE A 839 -10.08 7.58 -11.00
N HIS A 840 -11.39 7.66 -11.27
CA HIS A 840 -11.88 7.87 -12.61
C HIS A 840 -11.34 9.18 -13.20
N GLY A 841 -10.74 9.10 -14.39
CA GLY A 841 -9.99 10.20 -15.03
C GLY A 841 -10.78 11.46 -15.38
N ASP A 842 -12.11 11.47 -15.25
CA ASP A 842 -12.98 12.60 -15.66
C ASP A 842 -13.94 13.06 -14.57
N ASN A 843 -14.29 12.22 -13.60
CA ASN A 843 -15.22 12.57 -12.53
C ASN A 843 -14.68 12.32 -11.11
N GLY A 844 -13.51 11.68 -10.97
CA GLY A 844 -12.85 11.49 -9.68
C GLY A 844 -13.50 10.46 -8.75
N ARG A 845 -14.47 9.66 -9.21
CA ARG A 845 -15.00 8.55 -8.38
C ARG A 845 -13.90 7.53 -8.08
N GLY A 846 -14.00 6.86 -6.93
CA GLY A 846 -13.13 5.75 -6.58
C GLY A 846 -13.36 4.53 -7.47
N VAL A 847 -12.29 3.81 -7.80
CA VAL A 847 -12.28 2.61 -8.65
C VAL A 847 -11.22 1.62 -8.16
N GLY A 848 -11.46 0.31 -8.34
CA GLY A 848 -10.60 -0.76 -7.83
C GLY A 848 -10.70 -0.93 -6.32
N ALA A 849 -9.65 -1.47 -5.71
CA ALA A 849 -9.63 -1.80 -4.28
C ALA A 849 -10.09 -0.65 -3.37
N SER A 850 -11.21 -0.82 -2.67
CA SER A 850 -11.87 0.26 -1.91
C SER A 850 -11.23 0.63 -0.56
N HIS A 851 -10.28 -0.19 -0.09
CA HIS A 851 -9.51 0.00 1.15
C HIS A 851 -8.02 0.13 0.91
N GLN A 852 -7.63 0.51 -0.31
CA GLN A 852 -6.27 0.78 -0.73
C GLN A 852 -5.74 2.10 -0.15
N THR A 853 -5.81 2.24 1.18
CA THR A 853 -5.13 3.29 1.94
C THR A 853 -3.64 2.98 2.07
N GLY A 854 -3.05 2.41 1.01
CA GLY A 854 -1.63 2.20 0.81
C GLY A 854 -1.03 3.47 0.23
N TRP A 855 -0.81 3.50 -1.09
CA TRP A 855 -0.30 4.71 -1.73
C TRP A 855 -1.32 5.85 -1.72
N THR A 856 -2.63 5.58 -1.68
CA THR A 856 -3.63 6.66 -1.66
C THR A 856 -3.59 7.41 -0.33
N GLY A 857 -2.99 6.80 0.70
CA GLY A 857 -2.63 7.46 1.95
C GLY A 857 -1.71 8.67 1.77
N LEU A 858 -1.02 8.84 0.62
CA LEU A 858 -0.28 10.05 0.26
C LEU A 858 -1.13 11.32 0.35
N ILE A 859 -2.45 11.21 0.25
CA ILE A 859 -3.36 12.34 0.50
C ILE A 859 -3.10 12.99 1.87
N ALA A 860 -2.69 12.22 2.87
CA ALA A 860 -2.36 12.76 4.18
C ALA A 860 -1.20 13.76 4.12
N LYS A 861 -0.19 13.49 3.26
CA LYS A 861 0.93 14.40 2.98
C LYS A 861 0.52 15.57 2.08
N ILE A 862 -0.33 15.34 1.08
CA ILE A 862 -0.83 16.40 0.19
C ILE A 862 -1.65 17.44 0.96
N LEU A 863 -2.45 17.00 1.94
CA LEU A 863 -3.23 17.88 2.83
C LEU A 863 -2.39 18.54 3.92
N GLN A 864 -1.16 18.09 4.16
CA GLN A 864 -0.29 18.82 5.07
C GLN A 864 0.06 20.18 4.46
N PRO A 865 -0.09 21.28 5.21
CA PRO A 865 0.36 22.58 4.75
C PRO A 865 1.82 22.47 4.31
N ARG A 866 2.10 23.02 3.13
CA ARG A 866 3.49 23.17 2.70
C ARG A 866 4.14 24.07 3.73
N PHE A 867 5.13 23.52 4.46
CA PHE A 867 5.95 24.28 5.40
C PHE A 867 6.29 25.62 4.76
N SER A 868 5.81 26.68 5.40
CA SER A 868 5.66 27.96 4.74
C SER A 868 7.02 28.47 4.25
N LYS A 869 7.16 28.60 2.93
CA LYS A 869 8.31 29.17 2.20
C LYS A 869 9.64 28.44 2.42
N LYS A 870 10.14 27.84 1.35
CA LYS A 870 11.58 27.62 1.09
C LYS A 870 12.28 26.58 1.98
N GLU A 871 11.93 26.43 3.27
CA GLU A 871 12.70 25.66 4.27
C GLU A 871 12.89 24.16 4.00
N ILE A 872 11.94 23.42 3.39
CA ILE A 872 12.17 22.00 3.06
C ILE A 872 13.01 21.83 1.78
N ALA A 873 12.70 22.59 0.71
CA ALA A 873 13.52 22.56 -0.50
C ALA A 873 14.93 23.12 -0.24
N GLU A 874 15.04 24.09 0.67
CA GLU A 874 16.29 24.56 1.27
C GLU A 874 16.93 23.45 2.09
N SER A 875 16.24 22.80 3.05
CA SER A 875 16.85 21.70 3.83
C SER A 875 17.32 20.53 2.95
N GLU A 876 16.66 20.27 1.83
CA GLU A 876 17.05 19.24 0.84
C GLU A 876 18.28 19.63 0.02
N THR A 877 18.79 20.85 0.15
CA THR A 877 19.91 21.35 -0.67
C THR A 877 21.01 21.97 0.18
N GLU A 878 20.65 22.73 1.22
CA GLU A 878 21.53 23.40 2.16
C GLU A 878 22.37 22.42 2.99
N SER A 879 23.64 22.79 3.19
CA SER A 879 24.54 22.06 4.08
C SER A 879 24.11 22.24 5.55
N PRO A 880 24.28 21.24 6.43
CA PRO A 880 23.98 21.38 7.86
C PRO A 880 24.74 22.57 8.48
N GLU A 881 24.03 23.46 9.17
CA GLU A 881 24.68 24.54 9.94
C GLU A 881 25.57 23.95 11.04
N ASN A 882 26.87 24.27 11.02
CA ASN A 882 27.89 23.93 12.04
C ASN A 882 28.31 22.46 12.19
N ILE A 883 28.92 21.87 11.15
CA ILE A 883 29.70 20.62 11.28
C ILE A 883 31.00 20.82 12.11
N GLU A 884 31.47 22.07 12.30
CA GLU A 884 32.73 22.34 13.02
C GLU A 884 32.68 22.04 14.54
N SER A 885 31.51 21.93 15.18
CA SER A 885 31.43 21.67 16.63
C SER A 885 31.40 20.20 17.05
N GLN A 886 31.33 19.24 16.13
CA GLN A 886 31.22 17.79 16.46
C GLN A 886 32.51 16.99 16.22
N LYS A 887 33.62 17.63 15.82
CA LYS A 887 34.90 16.93 15.60
C LYS A 887 35.69 16.59 16.88
N ASP A 888 35.23 17.02 18.06
CA ASP A 888 35.92 16.79 19.35
C ASP A 888 35.02 16.12 20.43
N THR A 889 34.37 14.99 20.12
CA THR A 889 33.89 14.03 21.15
C THR A 889 33.93 12.59 20.69
#